data_AF-A0A668UVE1-F1
#
_entry.id   AF-A0A668UVE1-F1
#
_cell.length_a   1.000
_cell.length_b   1.000
_cell.length_c   1.000
_cell.angle_alpha   90.00
_cell.angle_beta   90.00
_cell.angle_gamma   90.00
#
_symmetry.space_group_name_H-M   'P 1'
#
loop_
_entity.id
_entity.type
_entity.pdbx_description
1 polymer ?
#
loop_
_entity_poly.entity_id
_entity_poly.type
_entity_poly.pdbx_seq_one_letter_code
_entity_poly.pdbx_strand_id
1 'polypeptide(L)'
;MPVAITTAKMAAMATGDEHASSEVLRGLARHLNCLNEDNKATRKRALEAIKKETVDKGLSSSALQEVFSSLLKPLLKCLSDPMERCRETTIAVLTEFIRCVPKPEESLPYLMPCLAQRFGEKEILEPAEELRLSAVEMLTLIVEVCGKNLAPYLSEVINILQRTIVDPFPDVKRESCKCTVNFAKCVPEHFHMQAESLIKPLMLTIAHQHTRVRVSVIEATGAVIQHGSGKKVDDVLSHLAQRLFDDSPQVRKAVTAVVGDWLLHFRDRYSYFHKLIPLLLSTINDEIPEIRLLAVDLWKQVGAQWEKENEDDIKDKMDFLLTPPPHYPSEVERPGLGCRELVVRNLGKLVLAITHDVTDWLVPTRVKTSQLLSVLLLHAEDHCIQHLPALLATLYRACTDSERDVVNNCLAAAKLIGTFVPPPVFLKLLLDHVASPHSSSHPWAPLMVLAAVLRGCSRPLLKPHIQQVANALAQPDVCQGYQQVMYLEQLLACVDVLLHQCESDCSSVSLQLLQVLITVQSFSTEPQLSEKALESVEFLCRVQGLDSVMELYRQHMGQLLDWLSASVNTWSSYSPERLQLHIVVTQSGPVIGEFLSHLMPLLHNCLQPNRDPEMRMSIFTMLAKLLLDADKTLDSQGRFHDDSERFLSDILLPNLVWHAGRTAAAVRTSALSCLLAVLHGGAITPGQLICLEERMRPQVLSALEEDSQMSRLLACRCLCAILRLTGTSLHHEALNKIYPELLKRLDDSSEEVRGVALQAVGLWFSSLTKDYNPVLHGAHLQLLFQQLLLHLDDPDSSVQDQVLEVLKKGSSAHPALLKKEVEAVRDKQRSPVYCDQLLQHISSLPTESRASCTE
;
A
#
# COMPACT_ATOMS: atom_id res chain seq x y z
N MET A 1 -8.31 61.93 64.72
CA MET A 1 -9.66 62.42 64.36
C MET A 1 -10.29 61.88 63.05
N PRO A 2 -9.66 61.05 62.17
CA PRO A 2 -10.37 60.51 60.99
C PRO A 2 -11.34 59.35 61.31
N VAL A 3 -11.04 58.54 62.33
CA VAL A 3 -11.75 57.29 62.65
C VAL A 3 -13.15 57.52 63.23
N ALA A 4 -13.37 58.61 63.97
CA ALA A 4 -14.68 58.93 64.57
C ALA A 4 -15.71 59.45 63.55
N ILE A 5 -15.26 60.04 62.44
CA ILE A 5 -16.12 60.57 61.39
C ILE A 5 -16.57 59.44 60.44
N THR A 6 -15.72 58.42 60.24
CA THR A 6 -16.06 57.23 59.46
C THR A 6 -17.07 56.34 60.19
N THR A 7 -16.89 56.12 61.49
CA THR A 7 -17.85 55.33 62.30
C THR A 7 -19.21 56.01 62.44
N ALA A 8 -19.27 57.34 62.58
CA ALA A 8 -20.54 58.07 62.61
C ALA A 8 -21.27 58.05 61.26
N LYS A 9 -20.56 58.12 60.12
CA LYS A 9 -21.16 57.97 58.79
C LYS A 9 -21.66 56.55 58.53
N MET A 10 -20.91 55.52 58.95
CA MET A 10 -21.35 54.12 58.84
C MET A 10 -22.59 53.84 59.71
N ALA A 11 -22.65 54.38 60.92
CA ALA A 11 -23.83 54.27 61.78
C ALA A 11 -25.06 54.99 61.19
N ALA A 12 -24.88 56.20 60.64
CA ALA A 12 -25.97 56.94 59.99
C ALA A 12 -26.49 56.23 58.72
N MET A 13 -25.60 55.63 57.92
CA MET A 13 -25.98 54.82 56.75
C MET A 13 -26.72 53.55 57.17
N ALA A 14 -26.24 52.82 58.20
CA ALA A 14 -26.92 51.63 58.73
C ALA A 14 -28.32 51.95 59.26
N THR A 15 -28.49 53.06 59.99
CA THR A 15 -29.83 53.50 60.45
C THR A 15 -30.74 53.92 59.29
N GLY A 16 -30.18 54.47 58.20
CA GLY A 16 -30.93 54.81 56.99
C GLY A 16 -31.41 53.58 56.22
N ASP A 17 -30.58 52.53 56.17
CA ASP A 17 -30.89 51.26 55.53
C ASP A 17 -31.92 50.44 56.33
N GLU A 18 -31.85 50.43 57.67
CA GLU A 18 -32.87 49.82 58.55
C GLU A 18 -34.23 50.52 58.42
N HIS A 19 -34.24 51.85 58.30
CA HIS A 19 -35.48 52.58 58.10
C HIS A 19 -36.09 52.30 56.72
N ALA A 20 -35.26 52.28 55.68
CA ALA A 20 -35.68 51.99 54.31
C ALA A 20 -36.21 50.55 54.15
N SER A 21 -35.57 49.56 54.78
CA SER A 21 -36.02 48.17 54.76
C SER A 21 -37.35 48.00 55.50
N SER A 22 -37.51 48.63 56.67
CA SER A 22 -38.76 48.62 57.44
C SER A 22 -39.93 49.27 56.70
N GLU A 23 -39.69 50.40 56.01
CA GLU A 23 -40.71 51.08 55.21
C GLU A 23 -41.19 50.20 54.04
N VAL A 24 -40.24 49.57 53.33
CA VAL A 24 -40.54 48.64 52.23
C VAL A 24 -41.32 47.44 52.76
N LEU A 25 -40.88 46.80 53.85
CA LEU A 25 -41.58 45.65 54.45
C LEU A 25 -43.00 46.00 54.90
N ARG A 26 -43.22 47.21 55.43
CA ARG A 26 -44.56 47.70 55.77
C ARG A 26 -45.45 47.86 54.53
N GLY A 27 -44.90 48.35 53.42
CA GLY A 27 -45.60 48.43 52.13
C GLY A 27 -45.94 47.05 51.56
N LEU A 28 -45.03 46.09 51.71
CA LEU A 28 -45.19 44.72 51.23
C LEU A 28 -46.13 43.86 52.06
N ALA A 29 -46.48 44.24 53.29
CA ALA A 29 -47.30 43.43 54.20
C ALA A 29 -48.63 42.98 53.56
N ARG A 30 -49.30 43.86 52.79
CA ARG A 30 -50.52 43.49 52.07
C ARG A 30 -50.26 42.45 50.99
N HIS A 31 -49.19 42.63 50.21
CA HIS A 31 -48.81 41.73 49.14
C HIS A 31 -48.41 40.35 49.68
N LEU A 32 -47.70 40.30 50.81
CA LEU A 32 -47.36 39.05 51.51
C LEU A 32 -48.59 38.25 51.93
N ASN A 33 -49.62 38.93 52.46
CA ASN A 33 -50.88 38.28 52.79
C ASN A 33 -51.58 37.72 51.54
N CYS A 34 -51.59 38.50 50.45
CA CYS A 34 -52.15 38.08 49.17
C CYS A 34 -51.49 36.83 48.56
N LEU A 35 -50.25 36.48 48.94
CA LEU A 35 -49.58 35.23 48.51
C LEU A 35 -50.27 33.96 49.05
N ASN A 36 -51.08 34.06 50.10
CA ASN A 36 -51.80 32.93 50.69
C ASN A 36 -53.28 32.84 50.28
N GLU A 37 -53.77 33.75 49.43
CA GLU A 37 -55.17 33.72 48.96
C GLU A 37 -55.42 32.62 47.90
N ASP A 38 -56.65 32.11 47.84
CA ASP A 38 -57.05 31.06 46.88
C ASP A 38 -56.98 31.54 45.42
N ASN A 39 -57.16 32.84 45.18
CA ASN A 39 -57.19 33.41 43.83
C ASN A 39 -55.79 33.51 43.20
N LYS A 40 -55.55 32.68 42.19
CA LYS A 40 -54.30 32.65 41.41
C LYS A 40 -53.88 34.00 40.82
N ALA A 41 -54.83 34.83 40.35
CA ALA A 41 -54.53 36.14 39.78
C ALA A 41 -54.15 37.17 40.85
N THR A 42 -54.61 37.00 42.09
CA THR A 42 -54.20 37.84 43.22
C THR A 42 -52.79 37.50 43.67
N ARG A 43 -52.47 36.20 43.82
CA ARG A 43 -51.10 35.74 44.13
C ARG A 43 -50.08 36.21 43.10
N LYS A 44 -50.40 36.06 41.80
CA LYS A 44 -49.54 36.53 40.70
C LYS A 44 -49.25 38.04 40.79
N ARG A 45 -50.30 38.87 40.92
CA ARG A 45 -50.13 40.33 41.03
C ARG A 45 -49.35 40.74 42.28
N ALA A 46 -49.49 39.97 43.37
CA ALA A 46 -48.71 40.19 44.58
C ALA A 46 -47.22 39.91 44.35
N LEU A 47 -46.85 38.84 43.65
CA LEU A 47 -45.45 38.56 43.29
C LEU A 47 -44.85 39.63 42.37
N GLU A 48 -45.61 40.07 41.36
CA GLU A 48 -45.19 41.17 40.47
C GLU A 48 -44.99 42.49 41.23
N ALA A 49 -45.86 42.79 42.20
CA ALA A 49 -45.72 43.96 43.07
C ALA A 49 -44.51 43.84 44.01
N ILE A 50 -44.30 42.67 44.62
CA ILE A 50 -43.12 42.40 45.45
C ILE A 50 -41.84 42.64 44.65
N LYS A 51 -41.75 42.10 43.42
CA LYS A 51 -40.61 42.34 42.53
C LYS A 51 -40.38 43.84 42.29
N LYS A 52 -41.45 44.55 41.92
CA LYS A 52 -41.40 45.98 41.59
C LYS A 52 -40.97 46.86 42.77
N GLU A 53 -41.43 46.53 43.99
CA GLU A 53 -41.18 47.32 45.19
C GLU A 53 -39.86 46.98 45.90
N THR A 54 -39.17 45.93 45.44
CA THR A 54 -37.90 45.49 46.03
C THR A 54 -36.75 45.64 45.04
N VAL A 55 -36.46 44.59 44.26
CA VAL A 55 -35.30 44.50 43.38
C VAL A 55 -35.35 45.51 42.24
N ASP A 56 -36.54 45.82 41.69
CA ASP A 56 -36.68 46.83 40.64
C ASP A 56 -36.66 48.28 41.17
N LYS A 57 -36.81 48.48 42.49
CA LYS A 57 -36.91 49.81 43.12
C LYS A 57 -35.55 50.47 43.33
N GLY A 58 -34.44 49.74 43.11
CA GLY A 58 -33.08 50.27 43.27
C GLY A 58 -32.68 50.56 44.71
N LEU A 59 -33.11 49.71 45.65
CA LEU A 59 -32.73 49.80 47.06
C LEU A 59 -31.22 49.55 47.26
N SER A 60 -30.65 50.04 48.38
CA SER A 60 -29.29 49.71 48.77
C SER A 60 -29.15 48.20 49.02
N SER A 61 -27.97 47.63 48.77
CA SER A 61 -27.74 46.18 48.90
C SER A 61 -27.92 45.69 50.34
N SER A 62 -27.57 46.51 51.33
CA SER A 62 -27.83 46.29 52.77
C SER A 62 -29.33 46.26 53.09
N ALA A 63 -30.12 47.23 52.61
CA ALA A 63 -31.56 47.21 52.80
C ALA A 63 -32.23 46.01 52.10
N LEU A 64 -31.72 45.60 50.93
CA LEU A 64 -32.17 44.40 50.22
C LEU A 64 -31.90 43.11 51.00
N GLN A 65 -30.79 43.01 51.75
CA GLN A 65 -30.51 41.86 52.62
C GLN A 65 -31.63 41.67 53.66
N GLU A 66 -31.97 42.72 54.39
CA GLU A 66 -32.99 42.68 55.44
C GLU A 66 -34.38 42.37 54.87
N VAL A 67 -34.70 42.96 53.72
CA VAL A 67 -35.94 42.66 52.98
C VAL A 67 -35.96 41.21 52.54
N PHE A 68 -34.87 40.70 51.94
CA PHE A 68 -34.79 39.33 51.46
C PHE A 68 -34.95 38.31 52.58
N SER A 69 -34.29 38.51 53.73
CA SER A 69 -34.40 37.66 54.92
C SER A 69 -35.85 37.51 55.39
N SER A 70 -36.64 38.57 55.31
CA SER A 70 -38.06 38.56 55.68
C SER A 70 -38.97 37.95 54.60
N LEU A 71 -38.61 38.08 53.32
CA LEU A 71 -39.40 37.59 52.18
C LEU A 71 -39.08 36.13 51.79
N LEU A 72 -37.94 35.59 52.22
CA LEU A 72 -37.43 34.30 51.77
C LEU A 72 -38.45 33.16 51.97
N LYS A 73 -38.94 32.96 53.20
CA LYS A 73 -39.89 31.86 53.49
C LYS A 73 -41.22 32.00 52.72
N PRO A 74 -41.87 33.18 52.69
CA PRO A 74 -43.04 33.40 51.82
C PRO A 74 -42.79 33.07 50.35
N LEU A 75 -41.66 33.52 49.79
CA LEU A 75 -41.31 33.26 48.40
C LEU A 75 -41.05 31.76 48.14
N LEU A 76 -40.31 31.08 49.03
CA LEU A 76 -40.06 29.65 48.90
C LEU A 76 -41.35 28.82 48.84
N LYS A 77 -42.39 29.21 49.59
CA LYS A 77 -43.71 28.56 49.53
C LYS A 77 -44.35 28.69 48.13
N CYS A 78 -44.15 29.82 47.46
CA CYS A 78 -44.67 30.08 46.12
C CYS A 78 -43.97 29.27 45.03
N LEU A 79 -42.82 28.65 45.30
CA LEU A 79 -42.21 27.68 44.37
C LEU A 79 -43.11 26.46 44.13
N SER A 80 -44.01 26.14 45.06
CA SER A 80 -44.97 25.05 44.93
C SER A 80 -46.39 25.52 44.56
N ASP A 81 -46.53 26.74 44.04
CA ASP A 81 -47.83 27.25 43.59
C ASP A 81 -48.39 26.39 42.44
N PRO A 82 -49.71 26.10 42.42
CA PRO A 82 -50.34 25.42 41.30
C PRO A 82 -50.27 26.22 39.99
N MET A 83 -50.12 27.55 40.04
CA MET A 83 -49.98 28.40 38.87
C MET A 83 -48.50 28.54 38.46
N GLU A 84 -48.17 28.06 37.26
CA GLU A 84 -46.83 28.13 36.66
C GLU A 84 -46.25 29.55 36.69
N ARG A 85 -47.02 30.56 36.28
CA ARG A 85 -46.58 31.96 36.26
C ARG A 85 -46.22 32.53 37.63
N CYS A 86 -46.83 32.02 38.70
CA CYS A 86 -46.44 32.37 40.07
C CYS A 86 -45.08 31.76 40.40
N ARG A 87 -44.85 30.49 40.04
CA ARG A 87 -43.56 29.81 40.24
C ARG A 87 -42.44 30.48 39.45
N GLU A 88 -42.68 30.79 38.17
CA GLU A 88 -41.78 31.53 37.29
C GLU A 88 -41.37 32.88 37.91
N THR A 89 -42.35 33.69 38.30
CA THR A 89 -42.09 35.01 38.92
C THR A 89 -41.32 34.85 40.24
N THR A 90 -41.62 33.81 41.01
CA THR A 90 -40.92 33.51 42.27
C THR A 90 -39.44 33.18 42.03
N ILE A 91 -39.14 32.31 41.07
CA ILE A 91 -37.75 31.97 40.70
C ILE A 91 -37.02 33.24 40.24
N ALA A 92 -37.65 34.07 39.41
CA ALA A 92 -37.05 35.32 38.93
C ALA A 92 -36.74 36.29 40.08
N VAL A 93 -37.66 36.45 41.04
CA VAL A 93 -37.47 37.32 42.21
C VAL A 93 -36.36 36.78 43.11
N LEU A 94 -36.35 35.48 43.42
CA LEU A 94 -35.30 34.86 44.23
C LEU A 94 -33.92 35.01 43.57
N THR A 95 -33.83 34.77 42.26
CA THR A 95 -32.59 34.93 41.48
C THR A 95 -32.05 36.35 41.55
N GLU A 96 -32.92 37.36 41.42
CA GLU A 96 -32.49 38.77 41.49
C GLU A 96 -32.05 39.16 42.90
N PHE A 97 -32.74 38.68 43.94
CA PHE A 97 -32.28 38.88 45.31
C PHE A 97 -30.88 38.29 45.52
N ILE A 98 -30.67 37.02 45.13
CA ILE A 98 -29.38 36.34 45.27
C ILE A 98 -28.26 37.12 44.55
N ARG A 99 -28.57 37.76 43.42
CA ARG A 99 -27.61 38.58 42.66
C ARG A 99 -27.24 39.88 43.37
N CYS A 100 -28.19 40.53 44.02
CA CYS A 100 -28.03 41.90 44.52
C CYS A 100 -27.63 41.99 46.00
N VAL A 101 -27.91 40.97 46.81
CA VAL A 101 -27.67 41.01 48.25
C VAL A 101 -26.19 40.78 48.59
N PRO A 102 -25.64 41.41 49.64
CA PRO A 102 -24.23 41.29 50.01
C PRO A 102 -23.87 39.95 50.67
N LYS A 103 -24.84 39.25 51.26
CA LYS A 103 -24.65 37.97 51.94
C LYS A 103 -25.69 36.93 51.50
N PRO A 104 -25.65 36.47 50.24
CA PRO A 104 -26.59 35.48 49.72
C PRO A 104 -26.55 34.16 50.48
N GLU A 105 -25.43 33.84 51.14
CA GLU A 105 -25.23 32.62 51.93
C GLU A 105 -26.19 32.48 53.13
N GLU A 106 -26.71 33.59 53.66
CA GLU A 106 -27.68 33.58 54.79
C GLU A 106 -29.02 32.93 54.40
N SER A 107 -29.31 32.84 53.09
CA SER A 107 -30.54 32.21 52.58
C SER A 107 -30.46 30.70 52.44
N LEU A 108 -29.25 30.12 52.39
CA LEU A 108 -29.02 28.70 52.10
C LEU A 108 -29.74 27.72 53.03
N PRO A 109 -29.83 27.95 54.36
CA PRO A 109 -30.49 27.01 55.28
C PRO A 109 -31.96 26.74 54.95
N TYR A 110 -32.64 27.69 54.32
CA TYR A 110 -34.03 27.54 53.90
C TYR A 110 -34.16 27.23 52.41
N LEU A 111 -33.31 27.86 51.58
CA LEU A 111 -33.37 27.72 50.14
C LEU A 111 -32.98 26.32 49.66
N MET A 112 -31.85 25.77 50.15
CA MET A 112 -31.32 24.50 49.65
C MET A 112 -32.25 23.31 49.91
N PRO A 113 -32.85 23.13 51.10
CA PRO A 113 -33.82 22.05 51.32
C PRO A 113 -35.06 22.17 50.42
N CYS A 114 -35.57 23.39 50.20
CA CYS A 114 -36.72 23.61 49.31
C CYS A 114 -36.41 23.27 47.85
N LEU A 115 -35.22 23.63 47.37
CA LEU A 115 -34.77 23.27 46.02
C LEU A 115 -34.54 21.76 45.89
N ALA A 116 -33.91 21.13 46.88
CA ALA A 116 -33.67 19.69 46.88
C ALA A 116 -34.97 18.89 46.88
N GLN A 117 -35.98 19.31 47.66
CA GLN A 117 -37.31 18.69 47.66
C GLN A 117 -37.98 18.78 46.28
N ARG A 118 -37.87 19.94 45.61
CA ARG A 118 -38.56 20.17 44.33
C ARG A 118 -37.85 19.54 43.13
N PHE A 119 -36.51 19.56 43.13
CA PHE A 119 -35.69 19.23 41.96
C PHE A 119 -34.72 18.05 42.18
N GLY A 120 -34.47 17.62 43.43
CA GLY A 120 -33.50 16.59 43.78
C GLY A 120 -34.09 15.26 44.25
N GLU A 121 -35.41 15.16 44.44
CA GLU A 121 -36.09 13.90 44.73
C GLU A 121 -36.07 12.93 43.52
N LYS A 122 -36.57 11.70 43.71
CA LYS A 122 -36.53 10.66 42.66
C LYS A 122 -37.20 11.11 41.37
N GLU A 123 -38.31 11.83 41.48
CA GLU A 123 -39.05 12.47 40.41
C GLU A 123 -39.00 13.99 40.59
N ILE A 124 -38.69 14.73 39.52
CA ILE A 124 -38.69 16.20 39.56
C ILE A 124 -40.15 16.67 39.61
N LEU A 125 -40.50 17.44 40.63
CA LEU A 125 -41.88 17.91 40.86
C LEU A 125 -42.28 19.08 39.97
N GLU A 126 -41.32 19.79 39.36
CA GLU A 126 -41.60 20.88 38.41
C GLU A 126 -41.85 20.33 37.00
N PRO A 127 -43.08 20.42 36.46
CA PRO A 127 -43.40 19.91 35.13
C PRO A 127 -42.90 20.80 33.99
N ALA A 128 -42.75 22.12 34.20
CA ALA A 128 -42.42 23.06 33.12
C ALA A 128 -40.90 23.10 32.88
N GLU A 129 -40.48 22.76 31.66
CA GLU A 129 -39.05 22.67 31.32
C GLU A 129 -38.31 24.02 31.40
N GLU A 130 -38.98 25.12 31.05
CA GLU A 130 -38.43 26.49 31.17
C GLU A 130 -38.21 26.89 32.64
N LEU A 131 -39.09 26.45 33.55
CA LEU A 131 -38.94 26.70 34.99
C LEU A 131 -37.85 25.81 35.59
N ARG A 132 -37.70 24.57 35.12
CA ARG A 132 -36.56 23.72 35.49
C ARG A 132 -35.24 24.37 35.06
N LEU A 133 -35.18 24.91 33.84
CA LEU A 133 -33.99 25.65 33.38
C LEU A 133 -33.72 26.86 34.28
N SER A 134 -34.73 27.71 34.49
CA SER A 134 -34.62 28.91 35.33
C SER A 134 -34.16 28.56 36.76
N ALA A 135 -34.62 27.45 37.32
CA ALA A 135 -34.20 26.98 38.64
C ALA A 135 -32.75 26.49 38.68
N VAL A 136 -32.27 25.83 37.62
CA VAL A 136 -30.86 25.39 37.52
C VAL A 136 -29.94 26.58 37.23
N GLU A 137 -30.38 27.58 36.47
CA GLU A 137 -29.66 28.86 36.30
C GLU A 137 -29.53 29.59 37.65
N MET A 138 -30.62 29.63 38.43
CA MET A 138 -30.58 30.14 39.80
C MET A 138 -29.63 29.33 40.69
N LEU A 139 -29.64 28.00 40.61
CA LEU A 139 -28.69 27.14 41.34
C LEU A 139 -27.24 27.44 40.94
N THR A 140 -26.98 27.64 39.64
CA THR A 140 -25.65 28.00 39.13
C THR A 140 -25.19 29.34 39.68
N LEU A 141 -26.08 30.35 39.71
CA LEU A 141 -25.80 31.64 40.34
C LEU A 141 -25.49 31.47 41.83
N ILE A 142 -26.29 30.68 42.57
CA ILE A 142 -26.04 30.38 43.98
C ILE A 142 -24.64 29.79 44.17
N VAL A 143 -24.23 28.86 43.30
CA VAL A 143 -22.88 28.28 43.32
C VAL A 143 -21.80 29.35 43.12
N GLU A 144 -21.99 30.22 42.13
CA GLU A 144 -21.03 31.28 41.79
C GLU A 144 -20.88 32.33 42.91
N VAL A 145 -21.98 32.73 43.56
CA VAL A 145 -21.95 33.81 44.57
C VAL A 145 -21.69 33.30 45.99
N CYS A 146 -22.15 32.11 46.36
CA CYS A 146 -21.97 31.56 47.71
C CYS A 146 -20.67 30.74 47.86
N GLY A 147 -20.14 30.19 46.76
CA GLY A 147 -18.87 29.46 46.74
C GLY A 147 -18.75 28.39 47.83
N LYS A 148 -17.72 28.51 48.67
CA LYS A 148 -17.40 27.54 49.75
C LYS A 148 -18.51 27.38 50.79
N ASN A 149 -19.39 28.36 50.96
CA ASN A 149 -20.50 28.31 51.92
C ASN A 149 -21.54 27.23 51.57
N LEU A 150 -21.48 26.64 50.37
CA LEU A 150 -22.32 25.53 49.95
C LEU A 150 -21.84 24.15 50.42
N ALA A 151 -20.64 24.05 51.02
CA ALA A 151 -20.11 22.76 51.50
C ALA A 151 -21.08 21.98 52.42
N PRO A 152 -21.82 22.62 53.36
CA PRO A 152 -22.81 21.91 54.19
C PRO A 152 -24.01 21.34 53.42
N TYR A 153 -24.26 21.84 52.19
CA TYR A 153 -25.40 21.46 51.35
C TYR A 153 -24.99 20.58 50.16
N LEU A 154 -23.85 19.88 50.30
CA LEU A 154 -23.29 19.02 49.25
C LEU A 154 -24.33 18.02 48.73
N SER A 155 -25.02 17.33 49.63
CA SER A 155 -26.00 16.30 49.27
C SER A 155 -27.15 16.87 48.44
N GLU A 156 -27.68 18.02 48.85
CA GLU A 156 -28.77 18.73 48.20
C GLU A 156 -28.41 19.13 46.77
N VAL A 157 -27.25 19.78 46.59
CA VAL A 157 -26.78 20.19 45.25
C VAL A 157 -26.55 18.97 44.37
N ILE A 158 -25.85 17.94 44.87
CA ILE A 158 -25.57 16.72 44.10
C ILE A 158 -26.86 16.00 43.70
N ASN A 159 -27.83 15.87 44.60
CA ASN A 159 -29.12 15.24 44.30
C ASN A 159 -29.87 15.96 43.19
N ILE A 160 -29.91 17.30 43.22
CA ILE A 160 -30.51 18.10 42.14
C ILE A 160 -29.79 17.82 40.81
N LEU A 161 -28.46 17.92 40.79
CA LEU A 161 -27.65 17.71 39.59
C LEU A 161 -27.80 16.30 39.01
N GLN A 162 -27.88 15.27 39.85
CA GLN A 162 -28.13 13.90 39.40
C GLN A 162 -29.41 13.75 38.57
N ARG A 163 -30.46 14.51 38.91
CA ARG A 163 -31.73 14.50 38.19
C ARG A 163 -31.67 15.37 36.94
N THR A 164 -31.11 16.57 37.07
CA THR A 164 -31.17 17.57 35.99
C THR A 164 -30.13 17.34 34.88
N ILE A 165 -29.03 16.63 35.13
CA ILE A 165 -28.10 16.19 34.06
C ILE A 165 -28.78 15.26 33.05
N VAL A 166 -29.70 14.40 33.52
CA VAL A 166 -30.45 13.48 32.66
C VAL A 166 -31.82 14.04 32.24
N ASP A 167 -32.10 15.31 32.49
CA ASP A 167 -33.37 15.97 32.14
C ASP A 167 -33.69 15.84 30.65
N PRO A 168 -34.96 15.64 30.23
CA PRO A 168 -35.30 15.56 28.81
C PRO A 168 -35.02 16.86 28.04
N PHE A 169 -35.01 18.03 28.70
CA PHE A 169 -34.79 19.32 28.04
C PHE A 169 -33.29 19.63 27.89
N PRO A 170 -32.77 19.83 26.66
CA PRO A 170 -31.33 19.97 26.42
C PRO A 170 -30.65 21.11 27.16
N ASP A 171 -31.32 22.25 27.33
CA ASP A 171 -30.71 23.41 27.98
C ASP A 171 -30.59 23.21 29.50
N VAL A 172 -31.51 22.46 30.13
CA VAL A 172 -31.36 22.03 31.54
C VAL A 172 -30.13 21.16 31.70
N LYS A 173 -29.89 20.22 30.78
CA LYS A 173 -28.69 19.37 30.82
C LYS A 173 -27.41 20.21 30.77
N ARG A 174 -27.37 21.20 29.88
CA ARG A 174 -26.21 22.09 29.69
C ARG A 174 -25.94 22.95 30.91
N GLU A 175 -26.97 23.61 31.44
CA GLU A 175 -26.80 24.44 32.63
C GLU A 175 -26.46 23.57 33.85
N SER A 176 -27.00 22.35 33.96
CA SER A 176 -26.62 21.40 35.02
C SER A 176 -25.16 20.99 34.95
N CYS A 177 -24.64 20.75 33.74
CA CYS A 177 -23.22 20.46 33.52
C CYS A 177 -22.34 21.65 33.92
N LYS A 178 -22.71 22.87 33.51
CA LYS A 178 -22.03 24.11 33.92
C LYS A 178 -22.04 24.29 35.45
N CYS A 179 -23.20 24.13 36.06
CA CYS A 179 -23.37 24.16 37.51
C CYS A 179 -22.46 23.14 38.21
N THR A 180 -22.38 21.92 37.66
CA THR A 180 -21.51 20.84 38.18
C THR A 180 -20.05 21.26 38.15
N VAL A 181 -19.57 21.81 37.02
CA VAL A 181 -18.19 22.30 36.88
C VAL A 181 -17.89 23.40 37.91
N ASN A 182 -18.77 24.39 38.02
CA ASN A 182 -18.60 25.51 38.95
C ASN A 182 -18.60 25.01 40.40
N PHE A 183 -19.50 24.09 40.74
CA PHE A 183 -19.64 23.58 42.09
C PHE A 183 -18.41 22.75 42.51
N ALA A 184 -17.92 21.87 41.63
CA ALA A 184 -16.70 21.11 41.86
C ALA A 184 -15.49 22.02 42.17
N LYS A 185 -15.37 23.15 41.46
CA LYS A 185 -14.31 24.15 41.66
C LYS A 185 -14.49 24.97 42.94
N CYS A 186 -15.74 25.21 43.37
CA CYS A 186 -16.04 26.01 44.57
C CYS A 186 -15.83 25.25 45.88
N VAL A 187 -16.11 23.93 45.92
CA VAL A 187 -16.00 23.10 47.13
C VAL A 187 -15.07 21.88 46.97
N PRO A 188 -13.83 22.04 46.47
CA PRO A 188 -12.96 20.92 46.10
C PRO A 188 -12.62 19.99 47.28
N GLU A 189 -12.55 20.53 48.50
CA GLU A 189 -12.25 19.76 49.72
C GLU A 189 -13.36 18.78 50.11
N HIS A 190 -14.62 19.04 49.73
CA HIS A 190 -15.78 18.23 50.13
C HIS A 190 -16.40 17.47 48.95
N PHE A 191 -16.24 17.99 47.73
CA PHE A 191 -16.88 17.46 46.53
C PHE A 191 -16.62 15.96 46.31
N HIS A 192 -15.39 15.50 46.58
CA HIS A 192 -14.97 14.11 46.45
C HIS A 192 -15.83 13.11 47.25
N MET A 193 -16.52 13.54 48.31
CA MET A 193 -17.37 12.67 49.14
C MET A 193 -18.58 12.11 48.39
N GLN A 194 -19.08 12.82 47.37
CA GLN A 194 -20.29 12.43 46.61
C GLN A 194 -20.14 12.54 45.08
N ALA A 195 -19.01 13.05 44.58
CA ALA A 195 -18.74 13.26 43.15
C ALA A 195 -19.03 12.03 42.27
N GLU A 196 -18.69 10.82 42.73
CA GLU A 196 -18.85 9.58 41.95
C GLU A 196 -20.31 9.32 41.54
N SER A 197 -21.26 9.82 42.33
CA SER A 197 -22.69 9.65 42.09
C SER A 197 -23.18 10.38 40.83
N LEU A 198 -22.41 11.34 40.30
CA LEU A 198 -22.69 12.07 39.07
C LEU A 198 -22.19 11.37 37.81
N ILE A 199 -21.27 10.40 37.93
CA ILE A 199 -20.66 9.72 36.77
C ILE A 199 -21.72 9.03 35.92
N LYS A 200 -22.61 8.25 36.54
CA LYS A 200 -23.66 7.54 35.79
C LYS A 200 -24.59 8.49 35.01
N PRO A 201 -25.17 9.55 35.62
CA PRO A 201 -25.91 10.59 34.89
C PRO A 201 -25.15 11.20 33.70
N LEU A 202 -23.87 11.51 33.88
CA LEU A 202 -23.03 12.09 32.82
C LEU A 202 -22.82 11.09 31.69
N MET A 203 -22.48 9.83 31.98
CA MET A 203 -22.26 8.81 30.94
C MET A 203 -23.53 8.48 30.16
N LEU A 204 -24.71 8.56 30.77
CA LEU A 204 -25.99 8.45 30.06
C LEU A 204 -26.23 9.60 29.07
N THR A 205 -25.59 10.75 29.29
CA THR A 205 -25.83 11.99 28.53
C THR A 205 -24.71 12.30 27.51
N ILE A 206 -23.56 11.64 27.60
CA ILE A 206 -22.38 11.94 26.78
C ILE A 206 -22.55 11.66 25.27
N ALA A 207 -23.56 10.86 24.91
CA ALA A 207 -23.93 10.55 23.53
C ALA A 207 -25.17 11.29 23.03
N HIS A 208 -25.51 12.42 23.64
CA HIS A 208 -26.67 13.21 23.26
C HIS A 208 -26.61 13.71 21.80
N GLN A 209 -27.76 13.81 21.13
CA GLN A 209 -27.86 14.27 19.73
C GLN A 209 -27.29 15.70 19.51
N HIS A 210 -27.42 16.57 20.51
CA HIS A 210 -26.94 17.95 20.42
C HIS A 210 -25.49 18.08 20.84
N THR A 211 -24.64 18.54 19.93
CA THR A 211 -23.22 18.85 20.15
C THR A 211 -22.95 19.67 21.41
N ARG A 212 -23.70 20.76 21.65
CA ARG A 212 -23.48 21.63 22.82
C ARG A 212 -23.71 20.89 24.15
N VAL A 213 -24.62 19.92 24.19
CA VAL A 213 -24.84 19.07 25.36
C VAL A 213 -23.64 18.14 25.56
N ARG A 214 -23.19 17.45 24.50
CA ARG A 214 -22.02 16.56 24.56
C ARG A 214 -20.77 17.28 25.08
N VAL A 215 -20.49 18.48 24.56
CA VAL A 215 -19.38 19.33 25.04
C VAL A 215 -19.52 19.62 26.54
N SER A 216 -20.70 20.08 26.98
CA SER A 216 -20.94 20.42 28.39
C SER A 216 -20.77 19.19 29.30
N VAL A 217 -21.24 18.01 28.87
CA VAL A 217 -21.10 16.76 29.62
C VAL A 217 -19.64 16.32 29.73
N ILE A 218 -18.85 16.49 28.67
CA ILE A 218 -17.41 16.17 28.68
C ILE A 218 -16.67 17.08 29.66
N GLU A 219 -16.93 18.39 29.63
CA GLU A 219 -16.34 19.36 30.55
C GLU A 219 -16.74 19.07 32.01
N ALA A 220 -18.02 18.76 32.26
CA ALA A 220 -18.51 18.35 33.58
C ALA A 220 -17.88 17.04 34.06
N THR A 221 -17.74 16.05 33.18
CA THR A 221 -17.03 14.79 33.49
C THR A 221 -15.58 15.08 33.86
N GLY A 222 -14.92 15.98 33.13
CA GLY A 222 -13.58 16.49 33.42
C GLY A 222 -13.46 16.99 34.86
N ALA A 223 -14.32 17.94 35.24
CA ALA A 223 -14.33 18.53 36.57
C ALA A 223 -14.69 17.52 37.68
N VAL A 224 -15.64 16.60 37.41
CA VAL A 224 -16.08 15.60 38.39
C VAL A 224 -14.96 14.63 38.75
N ILE A 225 -14.18 14.19 37.76
CA ILE A 225 -13.02 13.32 38.00
C ILE A 225 -11.88 14.12 38.66
N GLN A 226 -11.60 15.32 38.16
CA GLN A 226 -10.51 16.18 38.64
C GLN A 226 -10.62 16.52 40.13
N HIS A 227 -11.83 16.79 40.60
CA HIS A 227 -12.13 17.14 42.00
C HIS A 227 -12.77 15.99 42.79
N GLY A 228 -12.91 14.82 42.18
CA GLY A 228 -13.48 13.62 42.79
C GLY A 228 -12.47 12.80 43.59
N SER A 229 -12.81 11.54 43.88
CA SER A 229 -11.91 10.58 44.52
C SER A 229 -10.80 10.07 43.60
N GLY A 230 -10.91 10.33 42.29
CA GLY A 230 -10.01 9.82 41.26
C GLY A 230 -10.17 8.33 40.91
N LYS A 231 -10.98 7.56 41.65
CA LYS A 231 -11.10 6.10 41.47
C LYS A 231 -11.91 5.68 40.24
N LYS A 232 -12.65 6.61 39.65
CA LYS A 232 -13.65 6.38 38.60
C LYS A 232 -13.18 6.79 37.20
N VAL A 233 -11.89 7.03 37.02
CA VAL A 233 -11.29 7.34 35.71
C VAL A 233 -11.61 6.23 34.70
N ASP A 234 -11.47 4.96 35.09
CA ASP A 234 -11.72 3.83 34.19
C ASP A 234 -13.18 3.72 33.71
N ASP A 235 -14.13 4.18 34.51
CA ASP A 235 -15.56 4.18 34.18
C ASP A 235 -15.91 5.22 33.08
N VAL A 236 -15.03 6.20 32.82
CA VAL A 236 -15.26 7.28 31.84
C VAL A 236 -14.36 7.23 30.61
N LEU A 237 -13.21 6.56 30.68
CA LEU A 237 -12.19 6.56 29.62
C LEU A 237 -12.72 6.03 28.29
N SER A 238 -13.46 4.92 28.29
CA SER A 238 -14.01 4.31 27.08
C SER A 238 -14.99 5.25 26.37
N HIS A 239 -15.80 5.99 27.14
CA HIS A 239 -16.73 6.98 26.62
C HIS A 239 -16.00 8.19 26.01
N LEU A 240 -14.93 8.67 26.65
CA LEU A 240 -14.10 9.75 26.09
C LEU A 240 -13.36 9.30 24.83
N ALA A 241 -12.82 8.07 24.80
CA ALA A 241 -12.19 7.49 23.62
C ALA A 241 -13.16 7.46 22.43
N GLN A 242 -14.42 7.03 22.65
CA GLN A 242 -15.47 7.07 21.63
C GLN A 242 -15.80 8.49 21.13
N ARG A 243 -15.54 9.52 21.94
CA ARG A 243 -15.73 10.94 21.55
C ARG A 243 -14.55 11.52 20.78
N LEU A 244 -13.43 10.82 20.66
CA LEU A 244 -12.36 11.17 19.71
C LEU A 244 -12.78 10.93 18.25
N PHE A 245 -13.81 10.12 18.01
CA PHE A 245 -14.38 9.83 16.70
C PHE A 245 -15.68 10.61 16.44
N ASP A 246 -16.00 11.62 17.27
CA ASP A 246 -17.21 12.40 17.11
C ASP A 246 -17.13 13.27 15.84
N ASP A 247 -18.21 13.31 15.05
CA ASP A 247 -18.28 14.13 13.84
C ASP A 247 -18.09 15.62 14.13
N SER A 248 -18.42 16.07 15.35
CA SER A 248 -18.25 17.47 15.72
C SER A 248 -16.84 17.77 16.23
N PRO A 249 -16.10 18.70 15.59
CA PRO A 249 -14.82 19.18 16.07
C PRO A 249 -14.85 19.72 17.51
N GLN A 250 -15.96 20.37 17.89
CA GLN A 250 -16.10 20.94 19.23
C GLN A 250 -16.09 19.87 20.33
N VAL A 251 -16.66 18.70 20.04
CA VAL A 251 -16.66 17.56 20.98
C VAL A 251 -15.24 16.99 21.10
N ARG A 252 -14.55 16.75 19.98
CA ARG A 252 -13.15 16.26 19.99
C ARG A 252 -12.20 17.24 20.69
N LYS A 253 -12.41 18.56 20.47
CA LYS A 253 -11.68 19.63 21.18
C LYS A 253 -11.92 19.59 22.68
N ALA A 254 -13.16 19.38 23.13
CA ALA A 254 -13.50 19.27 24.55
C ALA A 254 -12.81 18.06 25.21
N VAL A 255 -12.79 16.90 24.53
CA VAL A 255 -12.05 15.72 25.03
C VAL A 255 -10.56 16.02 25.14
N THR A 256 -9.98 16.64 24.11
CA THR A 256 -8.56 17.02 24.09
C THR A 256 -8.21 17.93 25.28
N ALA A 257 -9.02 18.96 25.53
CA ALA A 257 -8.82 19.89 26.63
C ALA A 257 -8.93 19.20 27.99
N VAL A 258 -9.96 18.37 28.20
CA VAL A 258 -10.17 17.65 29.47
C VAL A 258 -9.04 16.65 29.76
N VAL A 259 -8.62 15.87 28.76
CA VAL A 259 -7.53 14.90 28.94
C VAL A 259 -6.20 15.60 29.19
N GLY A 260 -5.91 16.70 28.47
CA GLY A 260 -4.72 17.51 28.73
C GLY A 260 -4.72 18.13 30.12
N ASP A 261 -5.86 18.65 30.58
CA ASP A 261 -6.00 19.16 31.95
C ASP A 261 -5.75 18.08 33.00
N TRP A 262 -6.26 16.86 32.80
CA TRP A 262 -5.94 15.73 33.68
C TRP A 262 -4.45 15.37 33.65
N LEU A 263 -3.80 15.39 32.48
CA LEU A 263 -2.36 15.13 32.38
C LEU A 263 -1.50 16.20 33.06
N LEU A 264 -2.00 17.42 33.24
CA LEU A 264 -1.29 18.51 33.94
C LEU A 264 -1.61 18.53 35.44
N HIS A 265 -2.90 18.48 35.78
CA HIS A 265 -3.39 18.89 37.08
C HIS A 265 -4.02 17.77 37.90
N PHE A 266 -4.34 16.61 37.32
CA PHE A 266 -4.95 15.53 38.09
C PHE A 266 -3.97 15.00 39.13
N ARG A 267 -4.44 14.86 40.37
CA ARG A 267 -3.58 14.54 41.54
C ARG A 267 -2.87 13.20 41.38
N ASP A 268 -3.57 12.19 40.87
CA ASP A 268 -3.03 10.83 40.66
C ASP A 268 -2.70 10.55 39.19
N ARG A 269 -2.37 11.59 38.41
CA ARG A 269 -2.08 11.46 36.97
C ARG A 269 -1.01 10.41 36.64
N TYR A 270 -0.02 10.22 37.51
CA TYR A 270 1.07 9.26 37.31
C TYR A 270 0.57 7.83 37.15
N SER A 271 -0.44 7.44 37.94
CA SER A 271 -1.07 6.12 37.87
C SER A 271 -1.82 5.89 36.55
N TYR A 272 -2.27 6.98 35.90
CA TYR A 272 -3.13 6.94 34.71
C TYR A 272 -2.44 7.40 33.42
N PHE A 273 -1.16 7.76 33.43
CA PHE A 273 -0.43 8.21 32.23
C PHE A 273 -0.59 7.24 31.05
N HIS A 274 -0.36 5.94 31.25
CA HIS A 274 -0.55 4.93 30.20
C HIS A 274 -1.95 4.88 29.57
N LYS A 275 -2.98 5.42 30.21
CA LYS A 275 -4.37 5.50 29.69
C LYS A 275 -4.70 6.87 29.12
N LEU A 276 -4.14 7.95 29.67
CA LEU A 276 -4.41 9.33 29.26
C LEU A 276 -3.56 9.78 28.07
N ILE A 277 -2.28 9.41 28.04
CA ILE A 277 -1.35 9.69 26.93
C ILE A 277 -1.94 9.28 25.57
N PRO A 278 -2.43 8.04 25.35
CA PRO A 278 -2.94 7.66 24.04
C PRO A 278 -4.19 8.47 23.63
N LEU A 279 -5.01 8.93 24.58
CA LEU A 279 -6.18 9.77 24.26
C LEU A 279 -5.75 11.16 23.76
N LEU A 280 -4.75 11.79 24.38
CA LEU A 280 -4.23 13.08 23.93
C LEU A 280 -3.42 12.95 22.64
N LEU A 281 -2.49 12.00 22.56
CA LEU A 281 -1.63 11.85 21.38
C LEU A 281 -2.41 11.44 20.13
N SER A 282 -3.56 10.77 20.29
CA SER A 282 -4.46 10.50 19.18
C SER A 282 -4.98 11.80 18.53
N THR A 283 -5.09 12.92 19.24
CA THR A 283 -5.64 14.17 18.66
C THR A 283 -4.61 15.06 17.99
N ILE A 284 -3.32 14.71 18.05
CA ILE A 284 -2.24 15.43 17.33
C ILE A 284 -2.43 15.36 15.81
N ASN A 285 -3.03 14.27 15.31
CA ASN A 285 -3.34 14.09 13.89
C ASN A 285 -4.82 14.37 13.56
N ASP A 286 -5.52 15.18 14.36
CA ASP A 286 -6.90 15.58 14.03
C ASP A 286 -6.96 16.37 12.70
N GLU A 287 -8.04 16.22 11.95
CA GLU A 287 -8.24 16.95 10.69
C GLU A 287 -8.28 18.48 10.90
N ILE A 288 -8.77 18.93 12.07
CA ILE A 288 -8.92 20.35 12.38
C ILE A 288 -7.63 20.93 12.97
N PRO A 289 -6.99 21.93 12.34
CA PRO A 289 -5.72 22.50 12.78
C PRO A 289 -5.75 23.03 14.23
N GLU A 290 -6.86 23.65 14.64
CA GLU A 290 -7.03 24.17 15.99
C GLU A 290 -6.91 23.07 17.06
N ILE A 291 -7.43 21.87 16.79
CA ILE A 291 -7.37 20.74 17.71
C ILE A 291 -5.95 20.18 17.76
N ARG A 292 -5.27 20.07 16.61
CA ARG A 292 -3.86 19.64 16.56
C ARG A 292 -2.97 20.56 17.37
N LEU A 293 -3.10 21.88 17.18
CA LEU A 293 -2.31 22.88 17.89
C LEU A 293 -2.57 22.83 19.41
N LEU A 294 -3.84 22.69 19.82
CA LEU A 294 -4.19 22.51 21.23
C LEU A 294 -3.56 21.25 21.83
N ALA A 295 -3.63 20.11 21.13
CA ALA A 295 -3.05 18.85 21.58
C ALA A 295 -1.52 18.94 21.73
N VAL A 296 -0.86 19.55 20.74
CA VAL A 296 0.60 19.76 20.75
C VAL A 296 1.02 20.69 21.89
N ASP A 297 0.31 21.80 22.09
CA ASP A 297 0.62 22.75 23.16
C ASP A 297 0.44 22.12 24.55
N LEU A 298 -0.70 21.46 24.79
CA LEU A 298 -0.95 20.71 26.04
C LEU A 298 0.13 19.65 26.26
N TRP A 299 0.51 18.92 25.22
CA TRP A 299 1.53 17.88 25.34
C TRP A 299 2.91 18.44 25.68
N LYS A 300 3.30 19.60 25.10
CA LYS A 300 4.53 20.31 25.46
C LYS A 300 4.51 20.76 26.92
N GLN A 301 3.38 21.30 27.40
CA GLN A 301 3.22 21.69 28.80
C GLN A 301 3.33 20.48 29.75
N VAL A 302 2.67 19.35 29.41
CA VAL A 302 2.72 18.11 30.18
C VAL A 302 4.14 17.57 30.29
N GLY A 303 4.89 17.56 29.19
CA GLY A 303 6.29 17.17 29.19
C GLY A 303 7.16 18.08 30.05
N ALA A 304 7.03 19.39 29.89
CA ALA A 304 7.80 20.37 30.67
C ALA A 304 7.50 20.29 32.18
N GLN A 305 6.23 20.07 32.55
CA GLN A 305 5.85 19.88 33.93
C GLN A 305 6.45 18.60 34.51
N TRP A 306 6.34 17.48 33.78
CA TRP A 306 6.92 16.21 34.23
C TRP A 306 8.44 16.29 34.37
N GLU A 307 9.11 16.94 33.43
CA GLU A 307 10.56 17.18 33.46
C GLU A 307 10.98 17.94 34.73
N LYS A 308 10.26 19.03 35.05
CA LYS A 308 10.49 19.80 36.27
C LYS A 308 10.23 19.00 37.56
N GLU A 309 9.24 18.12 37.55
CA GLU A 309 8.88 17.29 38.71
C GLU A 309 9.84 16.13 38.97
N ASN A 310 10.59 15.71 37.94
CA ASN A 310 11.46 14.53 38.00
C ASN A 310 12.93 14.87 37.69
N GLU A 311 13.34 16.14 37.83
CA GLU A 311 14.67 16.66 37.47
C GLU A 311 15.81 15.79 38.04
N ASP A 312 15.70 15.37 39.30
CA ASP A 312 16.69 14.53 39.97
C ASP A 312 16.87 13.15 39.31
N ASP A 313 15.80 12.58 38.75
CA ASP A 313 15.80 11.25 38.12
C ASP A 313 16.39 11.27 36.69
N ILE A 314 16.36 12.43 36.01
CA ILE A 314 16.72 12.56 34.59
C ILE A 314 17.86 13.55 34.34
N LYS A 315 18.55 14.00 35.39
CA LYS A 315 19.63 15.00 35.32
C LYS A 315 20.66 14.71 34.22
N ASP A 316 21.18 13.49 34.18
CA ASP A 316 22.15 13.09 33.14
C ASP A 316 21.55 13.19 31.73
N LYS A 317 20.25 12.89 31.56
CA LYS A 317 19.57 13.02 30.27
C LYS A 317 19.37 14.49 29.88
N MET A 318 19.11 15.37 30.84
CA MET A 318 19.00 16.81 30.60
C MET A 318 20.34 17.42 30.15
N ASP A 319 21.46 16.92 30.67
CA ASP A 319 22.78 17.42 30.31
C ASP A 319 23.26 16.92 28.92
N PHE A 320 22.85 15.71 28.49
CA PHE A 320 23.45 15.04 27.32
C PHE A 320 22.49 14.68 26.18
N LEU A 321 21.16 14.65 26.36
CA LEU A 321 20.20 14.10 25.37
C LEU A 321 19.23 15.13 24.75
N LEU A 322 19.53 16.42 24.84
CA LEU A 322 18.70 17.50 24.27
C LEU A 322 18.82 17.58 22.75
N THR A 323 20.01 17.31 22.21
CA THR A 323 20.28 17.40 20.77
C THR A 323 19.61 16.26 20.01
N PRO A 324 18.90 16.52 18.90
CA PRO A 324 18.35 15.47 18.06
C PRO A 324 19.44 14.50 17.57
N PRO A 325 19.14 13.20 17.44
CA PRO A 325 20.02 12.25 16.78
C PRO A 325 20.43 12.73 15.37
N PRO A 326 21.63 12.39 14.88
CA PRO A 326 22.14 12.85 13.58
C PRO A 326 21.23 12.56 12.37
N HIS A 327 20.34 11.56 12.50
CA HIS A 327 19.45 11.11 11.43
C HIS A 327 17.97 11.33 11.76
N TYR A 328 17.67 12.23 12.69
CA TYR A 328 16.28 12.57 13.00
C TYR A 328 15.53 13.06 11.74
N PRO A 329 14.24 12.70 11.55
CA PRO A 329 13.50 13.08 10.35
C PRO A 329 13.50 14.59 10.08
N SER A 330 13.76 14.99 8.84
CA SER A 330 13.72 16.39 8.41
C SER A 330 12.32 16.98 8.55
N GLU A 331 12.22 18.27 8.89
CA GLU A 331 10.96 19.02 9.02
C GLU A 331 10.01 18.54 10.14
N VAL A 332 10.45 17.61 11.00
CA VAL A 332 9.69 17.15 12.15
C VAL A 332 10.29 17.74 13.43
N GLU A 333 9.48 18.45 14.21
CA GLU A 333 9.91 18.94 15.52
C GLU A 333 10.13 17.76 16.47
N ARG A 334 11.31 17.71 17.11
CA ARG A 334 11.61 16.68 18.10
C ARG A 334 10.83 16.96 19.40
N PRO A 335 10.06 15.99 19.93
CA PRO A 335 9.39 16.16 21.21
C PRO A 335 10.39 16.45 22.35
N GLY A 336 9.97 17.30 23.29
CA GLY A 336 10.76 17.62 24.49
C GLY A 336 11.11 16.38 25.32
N LEU A 337 12.15 16.46 26.16
CA LEU A 337 12.64 15.32 26.93
C LEU A 337 11.55 14.71 27.82
N GLY A 338 10.82 15.53 28.59
CA GLY A 338 9.71 15.02 29.41
C GLY A 338 8.61 14.31 28.62
N CYS A 339 8.27 14.79 27.41
CA CYS A 339 7.31 14.11 26.52
C CYS A 339 7.82 12.72 26.11
N ARG A 340 9.10 12.62 25.74
CA ARG A 340 9.72 11.35 25.35
C ARG A 340 9.75 10.36 26.51
N GLU A 341 10.20 10.78 27.68
CA GLU A 341 10.26 9.94 28.88
C GLU A 341 8.88 9.41 29.29
N LEU A 342 7.83 10.25 29.21
CA LEU A 342 6.46 9.83 29.48
C LEU A 342 6.00 8.70 28.54
N VAL A 343 6.33 8.78 27.25
CA VAL A 343 6.02 7.69 26.30
C VAL A 343 6.87 6.46 26.60
N VAL A 344 8.18 6.61 26.75
CA VAL A 344 9.12 5.51 26.99
C VAL A 344 8.73 4.69 28.22
N ARG A 345 8.44 5.35 29.35
CA ARG A 345 8.05 4.69 30.61
C ARG A 345 6.74 3.91 30.51
N ASN A 346 5.87 4.27 29.56
CA ASN A 346 4.56 3.63 29.35
C ASN A 346 4.51 2.74 28.09
N LEU A 347 5.60 2.69 27.30
CA LEU A 347 5.61 2.13 25.95
C LEU A 347 5.18 0.66 25.91
N GLY A 348 5.60 -0.15 26.88
CA GLY A 348 5.22 -1.57 26.93
C GLY A 348 3.71 -1.79 27.01
N LYS A 349 2.99 -0.99 27.81
CA LYS A 349 1.52 -1.06 27.89
C LYS A 349 0.87 -0.51 26.62
N LEU A 350 1.42 0.56 26.06
CA LEU A 350 0.91 1.19 24.84
C LEU A 350 1.04 0.26 23.63
N VAL A 351 2.20 -0.38 23.43
CA VAL A 351 2.42 -1.31 22.32
C VAL A 351 1.46 -2.49 22.39
N LEU A 352 1.16 -3.02 23.58
CA LEU A 352 0.17 -4.08 23.75
C LEU A 352 -1.23 -3.64 23.30
N ALA A 353 -1.66 -2.42 23.68
CA ALA A 353 -2.94 -1.87 23.25
C ALA A 353 -2.99 -1.63 21.73
N ILE A 354 -1.96 -1.01 21.15
CA ILE A 354 -1.84 -0.78 19.70
C ILE A 354 -1.93 -2.11 18.93
N THR A 355 -1.28 -3.16 19.44
CA THR A 355 -1.25 -4.49 18.81
C THR A 355 -2.65 -5.11 18.69
N HIS A 356 -3.52 -4.82 19.65
CA HIS A 356 -4.91 -5.25 19.65
C HIS A 356 -5.76 -4.35 18.73
N ASP A 357 -5.66 -3.04 18.90
CA ASP A 357 -6.55 -2.06 18.27
C ASP A 357 -6.27 -1.85 16.77
N VAL A 358 -5.06 -2.14 16.29
CA VAL A 358 -4.73 -2.04 14.86
C VAL A 358 -5.42 -3.14 14.04
N THR A 359 -5.95 -4.16 14.70
CA THR A 359 -6.72 -5.24 14.06
C THR A 359 -8.21 -5.18 14.41
N ASP A 360 -8.68 -4.05 14.95
CA ASP A 360 -10.08 -3.88 15.32
C ASP A 360 -11.02 -3.93 14.09
N TRP A 361 -12.23 -4.43 14.28
CA TRP A 361 -13.21 -4.55 13.20
C TRP A 361 -13.66 -3.18 12.67
N LEU A 362 -13.56 -2.11 13.47
CA LEU A 362 -13.86 -0.74 13.07
C LEU A 362 -12.68 -0.09 12.35
N VAL A 363 -12.90 0.29 11.08
CA VAL A 363 -11.93 1.02 10.25
C VAL A 363 -11.41 2.30 10.94
N PRO A 364 -12.26 3.18 11.50
CA PRO A 364 -11.77 4.42 12.15
C PRO A 364 -10.80 4.13 13.29
N THR A 365 -11.06 3.08 14.08
CA THR A 365 -10.17 2.64 15.17
C THR A 365 -8.81 2.24 14.61
N ARG A 366 -8.76 1.38 13.59
CA ARG A 366 -7.50 0.94 12.97
C ARG A 366 -6.69 2.11 12.40
N VAL A 367 -7.34 3.04 11.68
CA VAL A 367 -6.70 4.23 11.12
C VAL A 367 -6.10 5.08 12.25
N LYS A 368 -6.88 5.41 13.29
CA LYS A 368 -6.41 6.23 14.41
C LYS A 368 -5.26 5.57 15.17
N THR A 369 -5.34 4.26 15.40
CA THR A 369 -4.31 3.46 16.04
C THR A 369 -3.01 3.44 15.23
N SER A 370 -3.09 3.29 13.90
CA SER A 370 -1.92 3.33 13.03
C SER A 370 -1.23 4.70 13.02
N GLN A 371 -1.99 5.80 13.09
CA GLN A 371 -1.46 7.16 13.25
C GLN A 371 -0.76 7.33 14.62
N LEU A 372 -1.41 6.86 15.68
CA LEU A 372 -0.85 6.92 17.04
C LEU A 372 0.47 6.15 17.13
N LEU A 373 0.59 4.99 16.47
CA LEU A 373 1.84 4.22 16.44
C LEU A 373 3.02 5.06 15.93
N SER A 374 2.84 5.80 14.83
CA SER A 374 3.89 6.70 14.31
C SER A 374 4.29 7.78 15.31
N VAL A 375 3.31 8.38 15.99
CA VAL A 375 3.56 9.38 17.04
C VAL A 375 4.35 8.74 18.19
N LEU A 376 3.95 7.56 18.66
CA LEU A 376 4.63 6.87 19.77
C LEU A 376 6.08 6.51 19.42
N LEU A 377 6.35 6.01 18.21
CA LEU A 377 7.72 5.67 17.79
C LEU A 377 8.62 6.90 17.65
N LEU A 378 8.06 8.04 17.22
CA LEU A 378 8.79 9.31 17.18
C LEU A 378 9.24 9.76 18.59
N HIS A 379 8.42 9.49 19.60
CA HIS A 379 8.73 9.81 21.00
C HIS A 379 9.66 8.78 21.66
N ALA A 380 9.50 7.50 21.30
CA ALA A 380 10.26 6.40 21.87
C ALA A 380 11.71 6.36 21.37
N GLU A 381 11.97 6.82 20.15
CA GLU A 381 13.28 6.76 19.52
C GLU A 381 13.88 5.34 19.61
N ASP A 382 15.12 5.20 20.07
CA ASP A 382 15.84 3.93 20.24
C ASP A 382 15.22 3.01 21.33
N HIS A 383 14.40 3.52 22.23
CA HIS A 383 13.74 2.72 23.26
C HIS A 383 12.68 1.77 22.68
N CYS A 384 12.33 1.91 21.40
CA CYS A 384 11.48 0.93 20.72
C CYS A 384 12.18 -0.43 20.51
N ILE A 385 13.52 -0.52 20.64
CA ILE A 385 14.30 -1.77 20.49
C ILE A 385 13.74 -2.92 21.32
N GLN A 386 13.42 -2.67 22.60
CA GLN A 386 12.93 -3.72 23.51
C GLN A 386 11.54 -4.27 23.12
N HIS A 387 10.79 -3.53 22.31
CA HIS A 387 9.45 -3.90 21.84
C HIS A 387 9.44 -4.32 20.36
N LEU A 388 10.61 -4.36 19.71
CA LEU A 388 10.73 -4.60 18.27
C LEU A 388 10.02 -5.88 17.80
N PRO A 389 10.10 -7.04 18.48
CA PRO A 389 9.37 -8.23 18.04
C PRO A 389 7.86 -8.04 17.99
N ALA A 390 7.27 -7.37 18.99
CA ALA A 390 5.84 -7.08 19.03
C ALA A 390 5.46 -6.05 17.96
N LEU A 391 6.28 -5.00 17.79
CA LEU A 391 6.07 -3.98 16.76
C LEU A 391 6.10 -4.59 15.34
N LEU A 392 7.08 -5.44 15.02
CA LEU A 392 7.16 -6.11 13.73
C LEU A 392 5.96 -7.01 13.49
N ALA A 393 5.55 -7.82 14.48
CA ALA A 393 4.37 -8.67 14.37
C ALA A 393 3.08 -7.86 14.14
N THR A 394 2.99 -6.66 14.71
CA THR A 394 1.89 -5.71 14.53
C THR A 394 1.92 -5.08 13.14
N LEU A 395 3.11 -4.66 12.67
CA LEU A 395 3.29 -4.08 11.34
C LEU A 395 2.98 -5.09 10.23
N TYR A 396 3.39 -6.36 10.36
CA TYR A 396 3.07 -7.38 9.35
C TYR A 396 1.56 -7.58 9.19
N ARG A 397 0.80 -7.59 10.29
CA ARG A 397 -0.67 -7.68 10.25
C ARG A 397 -1.31 -6.43 9.67
N ALA A 398 -0.81 -5.25 10.04
CA ALA A 398 -1.36 -3.98 9.56
C ALA A 398 -1.05 -3.71 8.08
N CYS A 399 0.09 -4.20 7.56
CA CYS A 399 0.44 -4.07 6.15
C CYS A 399 -0.38 -4.98 5.21
N THR A 400 -1.20 -5.88 5.77
CA THR A 400 -2.16 -6.70 5.02
C THR A 400 -3.59 -6.16 5.10
N ASP A 401 -3.79 -4.97 5.69
CA ASP A 401 -5.11 -4.34 5.82
C ASP A 401 -5.68 -3.94 4.45
N SER A 402 -7.01 -3.95 4.32
CA SER A 402 -7.70 -3.48 3.13
C SER A 402 -7.65 -1.96 3.01
N GLU A 403 -7.52 -1.25 4.12
CA GLU A 403 -7.51 0.21 4.18
C GLU A 403 -6.11 0.77 3.96
N ARG A 404 -5.93 1.51 2.86
CA ARG A 404 -4.62 2.07 2.47
C ARG A 404 -4.03 3.01 3.51
N ASP A 405 -4.87 3.77 4.23
CA ASP A 405 -4.39 4.68 5.27
C ASP A 405 -3.74 3.93 6.43
N VAL A 406 -4.26 2.77 6.82
CA VAL A 406 -3.65 1.91 7.85
C VAL A 406 -2.27 1.46 7.41
N VAL A 407 -2.17 0.95 6.17
CA VAL A 407 -0.91 0.50 5.58
C VAL A 407 0.10 1.66 5.52
N ASN A 408 -0.28 2.81 4.95
CA ASN A 408 0.59 3.97 4.80
C ASN A 408 1.13 4.49 6.15
N ASN A 409 0.27 4.61 7.16
CA ASN A 409 0.67 5.02 8.50
C ASN A 409 1.62 3.99 9.15
N CYS A 410 1.39 2.70 8.93
CA CYS A 410 2.28 1.64 9.43
C CYS A 410 3.63 1.62 8.70
N LEU A 411 3.68 1.92 7.40
CA LEU A 411 4.94 2.08 6.67
C LEU A 411 5.71 3.32 7.14
N ALA A 412 5.01 4.41 7.49
CA ALA A 412 5.64 5.56 8.13
C ALA A 412 6.22 5.20 9.50
N ALA A 413 5.50 4.42 10.31
CA ALA A 413 5.99 3.88 11.57
C ALA A 413 7.22 2.96 11.38
N ALA A 414 7.18 2.07 10.38
CA ALA A 414 8.30 1.20 10.03
C ALA A 414 9.54 2.00 9.59
N LYS A 415 9.35 3.11 8.87
CA LYS A 415 10.43 4.05 8.53
C LYS A 415 11.09 4.65 9.78
N LEU A 416 10.31 4.97 10.82
CA LEU A 416 10.86 5.43 12.10
C LEU A 416 11.67 4.34 12.82
N ILE A 417 11.27 3.07 12.73
CA ILE A 417 12.09 1.95 13.22
C ILE A 417 13.46 1.97 12.51
N GLY A 418 13.51 2.11 11.19
CA GLY A 418 14.77 2.22 10.46
C GLY A 418 15.61 3.46 10.81
N THR A 419 14.96 4.51 11.30
CA THR A 419 15.62 5.76 11.69
C THR A 419 16.31 5.63 13.05
N PHE A 420 15.65 4.97 14.01
CA PHE A 420 16.08 4.93 15.41
C PHE A 420 16.69 3.61 15.86
N VAL A 421 16.38 2.50 15.19
CA VAL A 421 16.90 1.17 15.53
C VAL A 421 18.14 0.87 14.70
N PRO A 422 19.26 0.47 15.32
CA PRO A 422 20.47 0.07 14.59
C PRO A 422 20.21 -1.13 13.66
N PRO A 423 20.76 -1.13 12.42
CA PRO A 423 20.58 -2.23 11.47
C PRO A 423 20.86 -3.64 11.98
N PRO A 424 21.92 -3.92 12.76
CA PRO A 424 22.17 -5.26 13.28
C PRO A 424 20.99 -5.85 14.07
N VAL A 425 20.22 -5.00 14.74
CA VAL A 425 19.11 -5.40 15.61
C VAL A 425 17.89 -5.78 14.77
N PHE A 426 17.45 -4.87 13.88
CA PHE A 426 16.26 -5.14 13.08
C PHE A 426 16.52 -6.17 11.97
N LEU A 427 17.71 -6.20 11.37
CA LEU A 427 18.03 -7.16 10.30
C LEU A 427 18.03 -8.59 10.82
N LYS A 428 18.52 -8.82 12.04
CA LYS A 428 18.50 -10.14 12.67
C LYS A 428 17.08 -10.71 12.75
N LEU A 429 16.08 -9.88 12.99
CA LEU A 429 14.67 -10.33 13.05
C LEU A 429 14.01 -10.32 11.67
N LEU A 430 14.18 -9.24 10.89
CA LEU A 430 13.46 -9.06 9.62
C LEU A 430 13.92 -10.05 8.56
N LEU A 431 15.22 -10.33 8.45
CA LEU A 431 15.73 -11.25 7.42
C LEU A 431 15.25 -12.69 7.67
N ASP A 432 15.20 -13.13 8.92
CA ASP A 432 14.62 -14.44 9.28
C ASP A 432 13.14 -14.53 8.87
N HIS A 433 12.36 -13.46 9.09
CA HIS A 433 10.95 -13.40 8.68
C HIS A 433 10.74 -13.28 7.17
N VAL A 434 11.70 -12.71 6.43
CA VAL A 434 11.67 -12.65 4.97
C VAL A 434 11.98 -14.02 4.37
N ALA A 435 12.97 -14.74 4.93
CA ALA A 435 13.31 -16.09 4.50
C ALA A 435 12.26 -17.14 4.90
N SER A 436 11.52 -16.90 5.98
CA SER A 436 10.49 -17.81 6.48
C SER A 436 9.24 -17.03 6.91
N PRO A 437 8.39 -16.61 5.95
CA PRO A 437 7.20 -15.82 6.26
C PRO A 437 6.18 -16.64 7.04
N HIS A 438 5.60 -16.04 8.10
CA HIS A 438 4.61 -16.68 8.96
C HIS A 438 3.28 -17.00 8.27
N SER A 439 2.97 -16.30 7.16
CA SER A 439 1.72 -16.44 6.41
C SER A 439 2.00 -16.71 4.94
N SER A 440 1.55 -17.86 4.43
CA SER A 440 1.61 -18.19 3.01
C SER A 440 0.63 -17.38 2.16
N SER A 441 -0.42 -16.81 2.79
CA SER A 441 -1.39 -15.95 2.11
C SER A 441 -0.89 -14.52 1.93
N HIS A 442 0.03 -14.07 2.80
CA HIS A 442 0.60 -12.72 2.77
C HIS A 442 2.14 -12.73 2.91
N PRO A 443 2.87 -13.48 2.08
CA PRO A 443 4.32 -13.61 2.20
C PRO A 443 5.08 -12.31 1.92
N TRP A 444 4.41 -11.32 1.32
CA TRP A 444 4.99 -10.02 0.97
C TRP A 444 5.09 -9.05 2.15
N ALA A 445 4.37 -9.28 3.26
CA ALA A 445 4.30 -8.32 4.36
C ALA A 445 5.67 -8.09 5.05
N PRO A 446 6.51 -9.12 5.31
CA PRO A 446 7.87 -8.90 5.82
C PRO A 446 8.76 -8.09 4.87
N LEU A 447 8.65 -8.32 3.55
CA LEU A 447 9.39 -7.53 2.54
C LEU A 447 8.93 -6.08 2.49
N MET A 448 7.62 -5.84 2.57
CA MET A 448 7.04 -4.49 2.60
C MET A 448 7.57 -3.69 3.82
N VAL A 449 7.58 -4.32 4.99
CA VAL A 449 8.12 -3.72 6.22
C VAL A 449 9.63 -3.55 6.12
N LEU A 450 10.37 -4.52 5.57
CA LEU A 450 11.82 -4.41 5.35
C LEU A 450 12.14 -3.20 4.46
N ALA A 451 11.45 -3.04 3.33
CA ALA A 451 11.64 -1.89 2.43
C ALA A 451 11.40 -0.56 3.16
N ALA A 452 10.34 -0.47 3.98
CA ALA A 452 10.04 0.75 4.75
C ALA A 452 11.10 1.04 5.83
N VAL A 453 11.57 0.03 6.55
CA VAL A 453 12.65 0.15 7.54
C VAL A 453 13.96 0.58 6.87
N LEU A 454 14.34 -0.04 5.75
CA LEU A 454 15.54 0.34 5.00
C LEU A 454 15.46 1.79 4.49
N ARG A 455 14.26 2.26 4.10
CA ARG A 455 14.01 3.64 3.68
C ARG A 455 14.16 4.66 4.81
N GLY A 456 14.07 4.21 6.06
CA GLY A 456 14.34 5.03 7.25
C GLY A 456 15.81 5.12 7.62
N CYS A 457 16.63 4.18 7.13
CA CYS A 457 18.05 4.11 7.48
C CYS A 457 18.86 5.13 6.69
N SER A 458 19.85 5.73 7.36
CA SER A 458 20.83 6.57 6.69
C SER A 458 21.89 5.73 5.96
N ARG A 459 22.45 6.27 4.87
CA ARG A 459 23.52 5.63 4.08
C ARG A 459 24.70 5.14 4.94
N PRO A 460 25.27 5.93 5.89
CA PRO A 460 26.41 5.47 6.68
C PRO A 460 26.11 4.27 7.57
N LEU A 461 24.88 4.16 8.08
CA LEU A 461 24.45 3.04 8.93
C LEU A 461 24.12 1.80 8.10
N LEU A 462 23.56 1.98 6.89
CA LEU A 462 23.16 0.87 6.04
C LEU A 462 24.32 0.25 5.25
N LYS A 463 25.30 1.06 4.84
CA LYS A 463 26.46 0.64 4.04
C LYS A 463 27.17 -0.64 4.55
N PRO A 464 27.48 -0.79 5.85
CA PRO A 464 28.15 -2.00 6.36
C PRO A 464 27.31 -3.28 6.22
N HIS A 465 26.00 -3.15 6.03
CA HIS A 465 25.04 -4.25 6.02
C HIS A 465 24.44 -4.53 4.65
N ILE A 466 24.80 -3.76 3.62
CA ILE A 466 24.24 -3.91 2.27
C ILE A 466 24.45 -5.33 1.72
N GLN A 467 25.61 -5.93 1.96
CA GLN A 467 25.92 -7.30 1.56
C GLN A 467 25.00 -8.32 2.21
N GLN A 468 24.71 -8.16 3.51
CA GLN A 468 23.83 -9.05 4.25
C GLN A 468 22.40 -8.99 3.68
N VAL A 469 21.89 -7.79 3.43
CA VAL A 469 20.54 -7.58 2.87
C VAL A 469 20.46 -8.12 1.45
N ALA A 470 21.39 -7.76 0.57
CA ALA A 470 21.39 -8.19 -0.82
C ALA A 470 21.53 -9.72 -0.94
N ASN A 471 22.39 -10.35 -0.14
CA ASN A 471 22.50 -11.81 -0.10
C ASN A 471 21.19 -12.47 0.34
N ALA A 472 20.53 -11.94 1.37
CA ALA A 472 19.25 -12.49 1.82
C ALA A 472 18.15 -12.35 0.76
N LEU A 473 18.07 -11.21 0.08
CA LEU A 473 17.11 -11.00 -1.02
C LEU A 473 17.39 -11.92 -2.21
N ALA A 474 18.66 -12.20 -2.52
CA ALA A 474 19.07 -13.05 -3.64
C ALA A 474 18.97 -14.56 -3.34
N GLN A 475 18.67 -14.97 -2.10
CA GLN A 475 18.46 -16.39 -1.79
C GLN A 475 17.28 -16.95 -2.59
N PRO A 476 17.39 -18.16 -3.18
CA PRO A 476 16.31 -18.76 -3.97
C PRO A 476 14.98 -18.84 -3.21
N ASP A 477 15.01 -19.19 -1.92
CA ASP A 477 13.81 -19.28 -1.07
C ASP A 477 13.10 -17.92 -0.90
N VAL A 478 13.78 -16.81 -1.15
CA VAL A 478 13.25 -15.45 -1.10
C VAL A 478 12.93 -14.96 -2.51
N CYS A 479 13.92 -14.77 -3.39
CA CYS A 479 13.67 -14.18 -4.71
C CYS A 479 12.77 -15.05 -5.58
N GLN A 480 12.78 -16.38 -5.41
CA GLN A 480 11.98 -17.32 -6.20
C GLN A 480 10.82 -17.95 -5.40
N GLY A 481 10.64 -17.57 -4.12
CA GLY A 481 9.69 -18.24 -3.23
C GLY A 481 8.23 -18.08 -3.65
N TYR A 482 7.85 -16.92 -4.21
CA TYR A 482 6.47 -16.61 -4.56
C TYR A 482 6.37 -15.79 -5.87
N GLN A 483 5.34 -16.09 -6.67
CA GLN A 483 5.06 -15.43 -7.96
C GLN A 483 3.92 -14.38 -7.88
N GLN A 484 3.40 -14.10 -6.69
CA GLN A 484 2.32 -13.14 -6.51
C GLN A 484 2.79 -11.72 -6.87
N VAL A 485 1.99 -10.96 -7.63
CA VAL A 485 2.35 -9.60 -8.09
C VAL A 485 2.79 -8.71 -6.92
N MET A 486 2.02 -8.69 -5.82
CA MET A 486 2.36 -7.92 -4.62
C MET A 486 3.71 -8.35 -4.02
N TYR A 487 4.06 -9.63 -4.04
CA TYR A 487 5.36 -10.11 -3.55
C TYR A 487 6.52 -9.59 -4.40
N LEU A 488 6.38 -9.66 -5.72
CA LEU A 488 7.37 -9.15 -6.66
C LEU A 488 7.51 -7.62 -6.57
N GLU A 489 6.41 -6.89 -6.36
CA GLU A 489 6.44 -5.45 -6.09
C GLU A 489 7.23 -5.11 -4.82
N GLN A 490 7.08 -5.89 -3.74
CA GLN A 490 7.82 -5.65 -2.50
C GLN A 490 9.29 -6.08 -2.58
N LEU A 491 9.62 -7.12 -3.36
CA LEU A 491 11.01 -7.45 -3.69
C LEU A 491 11.68 -6.29 -4.45
N LEU A 492 11.00 -5.78 -5.49
CA LEU A 492 11.46 -4.64 -6.25
C LEU A 492 11.63 -3.40 -5.37
N ALA A 493 10.65 -3.13 -4.49
CA ALA A 493 10.73 -2.01 -3.54
C ALA A 493 11.94 -2.10 -2.59
N CYS A 494 12.34 -3.32 -2.18
CA CYS A 494 13.57 -3.51 -1.41
C CYS A 494 14.81 -3.14 -2.22
N VAL A 495 14.90 -3.58 -3.48
CA VAL A 495 16.01 -3.23 -4.38
C VAL A 495 16.04 -1.71 -4.62
N ASP A 496 14.90 -1.10 -4.95
CA ASP A 496 14.78 0.34 -5.17
C ASP A 496 15.26 1.15 -3.97
N VAL A 497 14.88 0.75 -2.75
CA VAL A 497 15.33 1.44 -1.54
C VAL A 497 16.84 1.33 -1.38
N LEU A 498 17.45 0.18 -1.67
CA LEU A 498 18.90 0.03 -1.63
C LEU A 498 19.59 0.94 -2.66
N LEU A 499 19.08 0.99 -3.90
CA LEU A 499 19.64 1.84 -4.96
C LEU A 499 19.61 3.32 -4.59
N HIS A 500 18.50 3.80 -4.01
CA HIS A 500 18.36 5.19 -3.59
C HIS A 500 19.17 5.55 -2.34
N GLN A 501 19.25 4.66 -1.34
CA GLN A 501 19.90 4.96 -0.06
C GLN A 501 21.41 4.71 -0.08
N CYS A 502 21.87 3.72 -0.86
CA CYS A 502 23.27 3.32 -0.89
C CYS A 502 24.03 3.84 -2.13
N GLU A 503 23.31 4.22 -3.19
CA GLU A 503 23.88 4.75 -4.44
C GLU A 503 25.09 3.92 -4.92
N SER A 504 26.27 4.51 -5.03
CA SER A 504 27.50 3.88 -5.50
C SER A 504 28.01 2.72 -4.63
N ASP A 505 27.56 2.61 -3.38
CA ASP A 505 27.89 1.45 -2.52
C ASP A 505 27.23 0.16 -3.01
N CYS A 506 26.16 0.26 -3.84
CA CYS A 506 25.52 -0.89 -4.50
C CYS A 506 26.45 -1.64 -5.45
N SER A 507 27.56 -1.04 -5.89
CA SER A 507 28.55 -1.72 -6.75
C SER A 507 29.08 -3.03 -6.12
N SER A 508 29.22 -3.06 -4.79
CA SER A 508 29.68 -4.24 -4.04
C SER A 508 28.70 -5.43 -4.08
N VAL A 509 27.42 -5.17 -4.32
CA VAL A 509 26.32 -6.16 -4.31
C VAL A 509 25.59 -6.21 -5.66
N SER A 510 26.21 -5.68 -6.72
CA SER A 510 25.59 -5.50 -8.03
C SER A 510 25.05 -6.81 -8.61
N LEU A 511 25.79 -7.92 -8.46
CA LEU A 511 25.35 -9.24 -8.91
C LEU A 511 24.05 -9.67 -8.21
N GLN A 512 23.99 -9.56 -6.89
CA GLN A 512 22.84 -9.99 -6.09
C GLN A 512 21.59 -9.19 -6.45
N LEU A 513 21.73 -7.86 -6.59
CA LEU A 513 20.62 -7.00 -6.99
C LEU A 513 20.15 -7.33 -8.41
N LEU A 514 21.08 -7.56 -9.34
CA LEU A 514 20.76 -7.97 -10.70
C LEU A 514 20.03 -9.32 -10.75
N GLN A 515 20.43 -10.31 -9.94
CA GLN A 515 19.73 -11.60 -9.82
C GLN A 515 18.28 -11.43 -9.33
N VAL A 516 18.05 -10.56 -8.35
CA VAL A 516 16.70 -10.26 -7.86
C VAL A 516 15.87 -9.58 -8.96
N LEU A 517 16.43 -8.59 -9.65
CA LEU A 517 15.75 -7.87 -10.74
C LEU A 517 15.40 -8.78 -11.93
N ILE A 518 16.32 -9.67 -12.32
CA ILE A 518 16.07 -10.71 -13.34
C ILE A 518 14.91 -11.61 -12.90
N THR A 519 14.87 -11.99 -11.63
CA THR A 519 13.81 -12.85 -11.09
C THR A 519 12.45 -12.15 -11.10
N VAL A 520 12.40 -10.87 -10.70
CA VAL A 520 11.18 -10.05 -10.77
C VAL A 520 10.68 -9.93 -12.21
N GLN A 521 11.56 -9.65 -13.17
CA GLN A 521 11.18 -9.62 -14.60
C GLN A 521 10.70 -10.98 -15.12
N SER A 522 11.35 -12.06 -14.68
CA SER A 522 11.03 -13.42 -15.13
C SER A 522 9.64 -13.89 -14.70
N PHE A 523 9.18 -13.44 -13.53
CA PHE A 523 7.88 -13.81 -12.96
C PHE A 523 6.79 -12.78 -13.17
N SER A 524 7.11 -11.59 -13.68
CA SER A 524 6.12 -10.55 -13.91
C SER A 524 5.13 -10.96 -15.00
N THR A 525 3.85 -11.05 -14.63
CA THR A 525 2.74 -11.19 -15.59
C THR A 525 2.24 -9.82 -16.09
N GLU A 526 2.55 -8.75 -15.36
CA GLU A 526 2.11 -7.39 -15.66
C GLU A 526 3.23 -6.61 -16.39
N PRO A 527 2.97 -6.02 -17.57
CA PRO A 527 3.99 -5.26 -18.31
C PRO A 527 4.60 -4.12 -17.50
N GLN A 528 3.80 -3.43 -16.69
CA GLN A 528 4.23 -2.29 -15.87
C GLN A 528 5.26 -2.67 -14.81
N LEU A 529 5.13 -3.85 -14.19
CA LEU A 529 6.09 -4.31 -13.20
C LEU A 529 7.41 -4.73 -13.85
N SER A 530 7.35 -5.32 -15.06
CA SER A 530 8.55 -5.65 -15.84
C SER A 530 9.31 -4.39 -16.26
N GLU A 531 8.59 -3.36 -16.68
CA GLU A 531 9.15 -2.04 -17.03
C GLU A 531 9.84 -1.38 -15.83
N LYS A 532 9.20 -1.33 -14.65
CA LYS A 532 9.83 -0.81 -13.43
C LYS A 532 11.09 -1.60 -13.01
N ALA A 533 11.09 -2.91 -13.18
CA ALA A 533 12.27 -3.72 -12.91
C ALA A 533 13.40 -3.43 -13.90
N LEU A 534 13.10 -3.10 -15.16
CA LEU A 534 14.09 -2.65 -16.14
C LEU A 534 14.62 -1.25 -15.79
N GLU A 535 13.76 -0.31 -15.40
CA GLU A 535 14.17 1.02 -14.89
C GLU A 535 15.12 0.90 -13.68
N SER A 536 14.89 -0.10 -12.83
CA SER A 536 15.76 -0.41 -11.69
C SER A 536 17.12 -0.99 -12.11
N VAL A 537 17.16 -1.80 -13.18
CA VAL A 537 18.43 -2.27 -13.80
C VAL A 537 19.20 -1.08 -14.37
N GLU A 538 18.52 -0.17 -15.06
CA GLU A 538 19.13 1.08 -15.56
C GLU A 538 19.61 1.98 -14.42
N PHE A 539 18.87 2.04 -13.31
CA PHE A 539 19.29 2.80 -12.14
C PHE A 539 20.50 2.15 -11.46
N LEU A 540 20.53 0.82 -11.33
CA LEU A 540 21.71 0.06 -10.87
C LEU A 540 22.94 0.31 -11.74
N CYS A 541 22.77 0.42 -13.07
CA CYS A 541 23.82 0.81 -14.00
C CYS A 541 24.33 2.23 -13.71
N ARG A 542 23.41 3.20 -13.55
CA ARG A 542 23.75 4.61 -13.30
C ARG A 542 24.47 4.85 -11.97
N VAL A 543 24.03 4.22 -10.88
CA VAL A 543 24.66 4.42 -9.56
C VAL A 543 26.09 3.86 -9.50
N GLN A 544 26.40 2.91 -10.38
CA GLN A 544 27.75 2.36 -10.54
C GLN A 544 28.63 3.18 -11.49
N GLY A 545 28.06 4.15 -12.21
CA GLY A 545 28.78 4.92 -13.23
C GLY A 545 29.11 4.12 -14.49
N LEU A 546 28.31 3.09 -14.82
CA LEU A 546 28.48 2.31 -16.04
C LEU A 546 27.78 3.00 -17.23
N ASP A 547 28.40 2.92 -18.42
CA ASP A 547 27.91 3.61 -19.63
C ASP A 547 26.62 3.03 -20.20
N SER A 548 26.37 1.74 -19.97
CA SER A 548 25.17 1.05 -20.46
C SER A 548 24.85 -0.20 -19.65
N VAL A 549 23.58 -0.65 -19.72
CA VAL A 549 23.12 -1.91 -19.13
C VAL A 549 23.92 -3.11 -19.66
N MET A 550 24.44 -3.03 -20.89
CA MET A 550 25.30 -4.08 -21.45
C MET A 550 26.59 -4.26 -20.64
N GLU A 551 27.19 -3.17 -20.15
CA GLU A 551 28.41 -3.25 -19.32
C GLU A 551 28.12 -3.92 -17.97
N LEU A 552 26.93 -3.66 -17.40
CA LEU A 552 26.47 -4.34 -16.18
C LEU A 552 26.33 -5.86 -16.40
N TYR A 553 25.72 -6.27 -17.50
CA TYR A 553 25.67 -7.69 -17.86
C TYR A 553 27.06 -8.25 -18.13
N ARG A 554 27.94 -7.53 -18.83
CA ARG A 554 29.32 -7.96 -19.13
C ARG A 554 30.12 -8.23 -17.85
N GLN A 555 30.00 -7.35 -16.86
CA GLN A 555 30.66 -7.48 -15.56
C GLN A 555 30.26 -8.77 -14.82
N HIS A 556 29.01 -9.23 -14.98
CA HIS A 556 28.43 -10.32 -14.18
C HIS A 556 28.04 -11.57 -14.99
N MET A 557 28.20 -11.59 -16.31
CA MET A 557 27.64 -12.64 -17.19
C MET A 557 28.14 -14.03 -16.81
N GLY A 558 29.45 -14.20 -16.60
CA GLY A 558 30.01 -15.49 -16.17
C GLY A 558 29.35 -16.01 -14.89
N GLN A 559 29.20 -15.14 -13.89
CA GLN A 559 28.58 -15.49 -12.61
C GLN A 559 27.08 -15.79 -12.75
N LEU A 560 26.36 -15.10 -13.64
CA LEU A 560 24.95 -15.36 -13.93
C LEU A 560 24.76 -16.72 -14.63
N LEU A 561 25.63 -17.06 -15.58
CA LEU A 561 25.59 -18.35 -16.27
C LEU A 561 25.99 -19.52 -15.35
N ASP A 562 26.97 -19.31 -14.47
CA ASP A 562 27.32 -20.29 -13.43
C ASP A 562 26.16 -20.50 -12.44
N TRP A 563 25.50 -19.42 -12.04
CA TRP A 563 24.32 -19.46 -11.17
C TRP A 563 23.18 -20.29 -11.77
N LEU A 564 22.87 -20.10 -13.06
CA LEU A 564 21.87 -20.90 -13.78
C LEU A 564 22.35 -22.36 -13.97
N SER A 565 23.63 -22.56 -14.23
CA SER A 565 24.19 -23.91 -14.47
C SER A 565 24.15 -24.79 -13.22
N ALA A 566 24.10 -24.22 -12.02
CA ALA A 566 24.08 -24.96 -10.76
C ALA A 566 22.88 -25.92 -10.63
N SER A 567 21.71 -25.55 -11.16
CA SER A 567 20.48 -26.36 -11.10
C SER A 567 20.02 -26.91 -12.46
N VAL A 568 20.75 -26.68 -13.55
CA VAL A 568 20.31 -26.97 -14.94
C VAL A 568 19.82 -28.41 -15.15
N ASN A 569 20.42 -29.37 -14.44
CA ASN A 569 20.08 -30.79 -14.53
C ASN A 569 18.68 -31.14 -14.01
N THR A 570 18.09 -30.31 -13.16
CA THR A 570 16.76 -30.54 -12.56
C THR A 570 15.65 -29.72 -13.22
N TRP A 571 15.98 -28.94 -14.25
CA TRP A 571 15.00 -28.06 -14.91
C TRP A 571 13.89 -28.83 -15.63
N SER A 572 12.70 -28.22 -15.63
CA SER A 572 11.49 -28.60 -16.36
C SER A 572 10.80 -27.37 -16.95
N SER A 573 9.66 -27.52 -17.62
CA SER A 573 8.88 -26.38 -18.12
C SER A 573 8.42 -25.41 -17.02
N TYR A 574 8.26 -25.92 -15.80
CA TYR A 574 7.86 -25.15 -14.61
C TYR A 574 9.02 -24.50 -13.85
N SER A 575 10.27 -24.77 -14.24
CA SER A 575 11.43 -24.25 -13.52
C SER A 575 11.61 -22.74 -13.75
N PRO A 576 11.77 -21.93 -12.68
CA PRO A 576 12.05 -20.50 -12.75
C PRO A 576 13.22 -20.14 -13.65
N GLU A 577 14.28 -20.94 -13.55
CA GLU A 577 15.58 -20.62 -14.10
C GLU A 577 15.58 -20.63 -15.63
N ARG A 578 14.63 -21.33 -16.24
CA ARG A 578 14.37 -21.25 -17.68
C ARG A 578 13.92 -19.84 -18.09
N LEU A 579 13.06 -19.20 -17.30
CA LEU A 579 12.59 -17.84 -17.55
C LEU A 579 13.72 -16.83 -17.29
N GLN A 580 14.51 -17.06 -16.24
CA GLN A 580 15.68 -16.25 -15.93
C GLN A 580 16.73 -16.32 -17.04
N LEU A 581 17.00 -17.51 -17.60
CA LEU A 581 17.85 -17.66 -18.78
C LEU A 581 17.34 -16.82 -19.95
N HIS A 582 16.02 -16.83 -20.19
CA HIS A 582 15.43 -16.00 -21.24
C HIS A 582 15.73 -14.52 -21.00
N ILE A 583 15.47 -13.99 -19.80
CA ILE A 583 15.76 -12.59 -19.47
C ILE A 583 17.25 -12.27 -19.62
N VAL A 584 18.15 -13.10 -19.08
CA VAL A 584 19.61 -12.90 -19.16
C VAL A 584 20.07 -12.82 -20.61
N VAL A 585 19.64 -13.76 -21.45
CA VAL A 585 20.11 -13.84 -22.83
C VAL A 585 19.51 -12.73 -23.70
N THR A 586 18.24 -12.37 -23.50
CA THR A 586 17.62 -11.30 -24.30
C THR A 586 18.06 -9.89 -23.87
N GLN A 587 18.23 -9.64 -22.57
CA GLN A 587 18.55 -8.31 -22.05
C GLN A 587 20.05 -7.98 -22.12
N SER A 588 20.91 -8.98 -22.26
CA SER A 588 22.36 -8.76 -22.40
C SER A 588 22.80 -8.39 -23.82
N GLY A 589 21.90 -8.44 -24.81
CA GLY A 589 22.16 -8.03 -26.18
C GLY A 589 23.42 -8.69 -26.77
N PRO A 590 24.39 -7.94 -27.32
CA PRO A 590 25.60 -8.51 -27.92
C PRO A 590 26.56 -9.14 -26.90
N VAL A 591 26.43 -8.85 -25.60
CA VAL A 591 27.35 -9.34 -24.56
C VAL A 591 27.33 -10.86 -24.49
N ILE A 592 26.18 -11.50 -24.73
CA ILE A 592 26.08 -12.96 -24.65
C ILE A 592 27.04 -13.68 -25.61
N GLY A 593 27.34 -13.08 -26.77
CA GLY A 593 28.31 -13.61 -27.73
C GLY A 593 29.75 -13.62 -27.22
N GLU A 594 30.09 -12.85 -26.17
CA GLU A 594 31.39 -12.91 -25.50
C GLU A 594 31.53 -14.14 -24.60
N PHE A 595 30.41 -14.76 -24.19
CA PHE A 595 30.34 -15.84 -23.20
C PHE A 595 29.82 -17.17 -23.76
N LEU A 596 29.96 -17.40 -25.08
CA LEU A 596 29.52 -18.64 -25.73
C LEU A 596 30.08 -19.91 -25.07
N SER A 597 31.33 -19.89 -24.60
CA SER A 597 31.95 -21.04 -23.94
C SER A 597 31.23 -21.48 -22.65
N HIS A 598 30.55 -20.54 -21.97
CA HIS A 598 29.76 -20.83 -20.76
C HIS A 598 28.30 -21.15 -21.12
N LEU A 599 27.75 -20.49 -22.15
CA LEU A 599 26.39 -20.71 -22.61
C LEU A 599 26.20 -22.09 -23.29
N MET A 600 27.16 -22.53 -24.10
CA MET A 600 27.03 -23.75 -24.91
C MET A 600 26.83 -25.02 -24.06
N PRO A 601 27.58 -25.27 -22.97
CA PRO A 601 27.32 -26.39 -22.06
C PRO A 601 25.91 -26.34 -21.44
N LEU A 602 25.44 -25.15 -21.06
CA LEU A 602 24.11 -24.95 -20.49
C LEU A 602 23.03 -25.30 -21.53
N LEU A 603 23.14 -24.77 -22.75
CA LEU A 603 22.22 -25.09 -23.85
C LEU A 603 22.23 -26.57 -24.21
N HIS A 604 23.43 -27.18 -24.27
CA HIS A 604 23.57 -28.60 -24.55
C HIS A 604 22.81 -29.44 -23.54
N ASN A 605 22.91 -29.12 -22.23
CA ASN A 605 22.17 -29.82 -21.18
C ASN A 605 20.65 -29.63 -21.33
N CYS A 606 20.20 -28.39 -21.48
CA CYS A 606 18.77 -28.07 -21.58
C CYS A 606 18.10 -28.72 -22.79
N LEU A 607 18.82 -28.86 -23.90
CA LEU A 607 18.29 -29.31 -25.18
C LEU A 607 18.55 -30.79 -25.48
N GLN A 608 19.03 -31.59 -24.52
CA GLN A 608 19.14 -33.03 -24.75
C GLN A 608 17.76 -33.69 -25.01
N PRO A 609 17.63 -34.67 -25.93
CA PRO A 609 16.34 -35.27 -26.29
C PRO A 609 15.54 -35.89 -25.13
N ASN A 610 16.22 -36.30 -24.06
CA ASN A 610 15.63 -36.88 -22.85
C ASN A 610 15.07 -35.83 -21.86
N ARG A 611 15.29 -34.54 -22.10
CA ARG A 611 14.82 -33.45 -21.26
C ARG A 611 13.36 -33.11 -21.56
N ASP A 612 12.76 -32.34 -20.65
CA ASP A 612 11.39 -31.86 -20.74
C ASP A 612 11.11 -31.19 -22.12
N PRO A 613 10.08 -31.65 -22.86
CA PRO A 613 9.85 -31.19 -24.22
C PRO A 613 9.37 -29.74 -24.32
N GLU A 614 8.55 -29.27 -23.36
CA GLU A 614 8.03 -27.90 -23.35
C GLU A 614 9.15 -26.89 -23.05
N MET A 615 10.04 -27.22 -22.11
CA MET A 615 11.26 -26.45 -21.87
C MET A 615 12.10 -26.34 -23.15
N ARG A 616 12.33 -27.46 -23.84
CA ARG A 616 13.11 -27.47 -25.09
C ARG A 616 12.49 -26.58 -26.16
N MET A 617 11.17 -26.67 -26.36
CA MET A 617 10.46 -25.80 -27.30
C MET A 617 10.65 -24.32 -26.98
N SER A 618 10.53 -23.95 -25.70
CA SER A 618 10.73 -22.57 -25.26
C SER A 618 12.15 -22.08 -25.53
N ILE A 619 13.16 -22.90 -25.21
CA ILE A 619 14.57 -22.53 -25.42
C ILE A 619 14.89 -22.45 -26.91
N PHE A 620 14.41 -23.37 -27.74
CA PHE A 620 14.56 -23.27 -29.20
C PHE A 620 13.90 -22.02 -29.78
N THR A 621 12.73 -21.64 -29.28
CA THR A 621 12.04 -20.42 -29.72
C THR A 621 12.83 -19.16 -29.36
N MET A 622 13.40 -19.12 -28.16
CA MET A 622 14.30 -18.05 -27.73
C MET A 622 15.55 -18.00 -28.61
N LEU A 623 16.22 -19.14 -28.82
CA LEU A 623 17.41 -19.23 -29.67
C LEU A 623 17.14 -18.80 -31.11
N ALA A 624 16.00 -19.21 -31.69
CA ALA A 624 15.61 -18.80 -33.03
C ALA A 624 15.55 -17.27 -33.18
N LYS A 625 15.03 -16.56 -32.17
CA LYS A 625 14.99 -15.08 -32.20
C LYS A 625 16.39 -14.46 -32.17
N LEU A 626 17.27 -14.99 -31.34
CA LEU A 626 18.65 -14.49 -31.24
C LEU A 626 19.43 -14.77 -32.53
N LEU A 627 19.30 -15.99 -33.06
CA LEU A 627 20.04 -16.44 -34.24
C LEU A 627 19.57 -15.77 -35.53
N LEU A 628 18.35 -15.23 -35.59
CA LEU A 628 17.92 -14.41 -36.74
C LEU A 628 18.74 -13.12 -36.88
N ASP A 629 19.16 -12.52 -35.77
CA ASP A 629 20.02 -11.32 -35.69
C ASP A 629 21.36 -11.69 -35.01
N ALA A 630 21.99 -12.78 -35.46
CA ALA A 630 23.15 -13.35 -34.81
C ALA A 630 24.33 -12.38 -34.72
N ASP A 631 24.55 -11.55 -35.75
CA ASP A 631 25.61 -10.52 -35.82
C ASP A 631 25.54 -9.49 -34.68
N LYS A 632 24.36 -9.29 -34.09
CA LYS A 632 24.12 -8.36 -32.97
C LYS A 632 23.88 -9.05 -31.64
N THR A 633 23.94 -10.39 -31.60
CA THR A 633 23.63 -11.18 -30.41
C THR A 633 24.69 -12.27 -30.17
N LEU A 634 24.43 -13.51 -30.54
CA LEU A 634 25.27 -14.68 -30.28
C LEU A 634 26.57 -14.67 -31.08
N ASP A 635 26.58 -14.09 -32.28
CA ASP A 635 27.77 -13.94 -33.13
C ASP A 635 28.32 -12.49 -33.14
N SER A 636 28.06 -11.72 -32.08
CA SER A 636 28.56 -10.34 -31.95
C SER A 636 30.08 -10.21 -32.02
N GLN A 637 30.79 -11.29 -31.67
CA GLN A 637 32.25 -11.38 -31.74
C GLN A 637 32.76 -12.05 -33.03
N GLY A 638 31.88 -12.48 -33.92
CA GLY A 638 32.22 -13.27 -35.10
C GLY A 638 32.83 -14.63 -34.77
N ARG A 639 32.54 -15.19 -33.60
CA ARG A 639 33.10 -16.45 -33.07
C ARG A 639 32.09 -17.57 -32.94
N PHE A 640 30.81 -17.33 -33.23
CA PHE A 640 29.81 -18.40 -33.20
C PHE A 640 30.15 -19.52 -34.18
N HIS A 641 30.82 -19.20 -35.28
CA HIS A 641 31.29 -20.18 -36.24
C HIS A 641 32.22 -21.24 -35.63
N ASP A 642 32.98 -20.94 -34.56
CA ASP A 642 33.86 -21.90 -33.88
C ASP A 642 33.07 -23.01 -33.16
N ASP A 643 31.86 -22.69 -32.67
CA ASP A 643 30.98 -23.62 -31.96
C ASP A 643 29.80 -24.12 -32.81
N SER A 644 29.62 -23.58 -34.02
CA SER A 644 28.44 -23.83 -34.85
C SER A 644 28.30 -25.30 -35.27
N GLU A 645 29.41 -25.99 -35.52
CA GLU A 645 29.40 -27.42 -35.86
C GLU A 645 28.91 -28.29 -34.69
N ARG A 646 29.39 -28.01 -33.47
CA ARG A 646 28.98 -28.69 -32.24
C ARG A 646 27.54 -28.35 -31.88
N PHE A 647 27.17 -27.08 -32.00
CA PHE A 647 25.79 -26.64 -31.78
C PHE A 647 24.82 -27.37 -32.71
N LEU A 648 25.12 -27.43 -34.01
CA LEU A 648 24.28 -28.16 -34.95
C LEU A 648 24.26 -29.67 -34.66
N SER A 649 25.44 -30.30 -34.51
CA SER A 649 25.55 -31.76 -34.38
C SER A 649 25.04 -32.30 -33.05
N ASP A 650 25.37 -31.62 -31.94
CA ASP A 650 25.21 -32.17 -30.59
C ASP A 650 24.00 -31.56 -29.84
N ILE A 651 23.47 -30.42 -30.33
CA ILE A 651 22.36 -29.71 -29.69
C ILE A 651 21.12 -29.69 -30.60
N LEU A 652 21.23 -29.20 -31.83
CA LEU A 652 20.07 -28.99 -32.70
C LEU A 652 19.58 -30.28 -33.36
N LEU A 653 20.45 -30.99 -34.09
CA LEU A 653 20.07 -32.16 -34.90
C LEU A 653 19.45 -33.33 -34.11
N PRO A 654 19.89 -33.65 -32.88
CA PRO A 654 19.24 -34.69 -32.07
C PRO A 654 17.75 -34.40 -31.81
N ASN A 655 17.33 -33.13 -31.85
CA ASN A 655 15.94 -32.72 -31.65
C ASN A 655 15.10 -32.72 -32.93
N LEU A 656 15.70 -32.98 -34.10
CA LEU A 656 14.98 -33.18 -35.37
C LEU A 656 14.63 -34.64 -35.64
N VAL A 657 15.20 -35.59 -34.88
CA VAL A 657 14.94 -37.02 -35.03
C VAL A 657 13.47 -37.31 -34.82
N TRP A 658 12.86 -38.00 -35.79
CA TRP A 658 11.45 -38.33 -35.74
C TRP A 658 11.11 -39.26 -34.57
N HIS A 659 10.05 -38.91 -33.87
CA HIS A 659 9.43 -39.68 -32.80
C HIS A 659 7.91 -39.47 -32.85
N ALA A 660 7.14 -40.50 -32.55
CA ALA A 660 5.68 -40.46 -32.57
C ALA A 660 5.12 -39.51 -31.49
N GLY A 661 4.00 -38.85 -31.80
CA GLY A 661 3.23 -38.03 -30.88
C GLY A 661 3.32 -36.52 -31.12
N ARG A 662 2.24 -35.81 -30.76
CA ARG A 662 2.09 -34.37 -31.04
C ARG A 662 3.15 -33.51 -30.36
N THR A 663 3.53 -33.84 -29.13
CA THR A 663 4.57 -33.11 -28.39
C THR A 663 5.94 -33.24 -29.06
N ALA A 664 6.30 -34.45 -29.50
CA ALA A 664 7.55 -34.67 -30.22
C ALA A 664 7.57 -33.92 -31.56
N ALA A 665 6.44 -33.89 -32.27
CA ALA A 665 6.29 -33.08 -33.49
C ALA A 665 6.48 -31.58 -33.23
N ALA A 666 5.91 -31.03 -32.15
CA ALA A 666 6.05 -29.62 -31.78
C ALA A 666 7.50 -29.23 -31.40
N VAL A 667 8.23 -30.11 -30.71
CA VAL A 667 9.68 -29.94 -30.45
C VAL A 667 10.44 -29.86 -31.77
N ARG A 668 10.16 -30.76 -32.72
CA ARG A 668 10.79 -30.73 -34.05
C ARG A 668 10.46 -29.45 -34.81
N THR A 669 9.22 -28.97 -34.79
CA THR A 669 8.85 -27.66 -35.36
C THR A 669 9.70 -26.53 -34.78
N SER A 670 9.90 -26.53 -33.45
CA SER A 670 10.71 -25.50 -32.77
C SER A 670 12.19 -25.60 -33.15
N ALA A 671 12.74 -26.82 -33.24
CA ALA A 671 14.10 -27.07 -33.68
C ALA A 671 14.30 -26.68 -35.16
N LEU A 672 13.32 -26.93 -36.05
CA LEU A 672 13.34 -26.47 -37.45
C LEU A 672 13.32 -24.95 -37.54
N SER A 673 12.55 -24.28 -36.69
CA SER A 673 12.53 -22.82 -36.62
C SER A 673 13.91 -22.27 -36.24
N CYS A 674 14.55 -22.88 -35.23
CA CYS A 674 15.92 -22.57 -34.84
C CYS A 674 16.92 -22.85 -35.98
N LEU A 675 16.78 -23.98 -36.70
CA LEU A 675 17.64 -24.30 -37.83
C LEU A 675 17.51 -23.26 -38.95
N LEU A 676 16.28 -22.87 -39.28
CA LEU A 676 16.03 -21.84 -40.29
C LEU A 676 16.64 -20.50 -39.89
N ALA A 677 16.53 -20.13 -38.61
CA ALA A 677 17.16 -18.93 -38.07
C ALA A 677 18.68 -18.95 -38.25
N VAL A 678 19.33 -20.07 -37.92
CA VAL A 678 20.77 -20.26 -38.13
C VAL A 678 21.16 -20.11 -39.61
N LEU A 679 20.38 -20.72 -40.52
CA LEU A 679 20.65 -20.69 -41.96
C LEU A 679 20.47 -19.29 -42.57
N HIS A 680 19.60 -18.45 -42.00
CA HIS A 680 19.39 -17.08 -42.46
C HIS A 680 20.29 -16.06 -41.75
N GLY A 681 20.66 -16.30 -40.49
CA GLY A 681 21.35 -15.37 -39.61
C GLY A 681 22.83 -15.13 -39.92
N GLY A 682 23.39 -15.77 -40.95
CA GLY A 682 24.75 -15.53 -41.43
C GLY A 682 25.89 -16.06 -40.53
N ALA A 683 25.57 -16.63 -39.37
CA ALA A 683 26.55 -17.13 -38.39
C ALA A 683 27.23 -18.47 -38.78
N ILE A 684 26.82 -19.08 -39.90
CA ILE A 684 27.40 -20.32 -40.42
C ILE A 684 27.92 -20.11 -41.84
N THR A 685 29.14 -20.57 -42.07
CA THR A 685 29.76 -20.51 -43.40
C THR A 685 29.24 -21.64 -44.31
N PRO A 686 29.15 -21.42 -45.64
CA PRO A 686 28.78 -22.48 -46.59
C PRO A 686 29.66 -23.73 -46.48
N GLY A 687 30.96 -23.57 -46.20
CA GLY A 687 31.89 -24.70 -46.03
C GLY A 687 31.51 -25.62 -44.86
N GLN A 688 31.18 -25.04 -43.69
CA GLN A 688 30.74 -25.82 -42.52
C GLN A 688 29.40 -26.53 -42.79
N LEU A 689 28.49 -25.85 -43.49
CA LEU A 689 27.21 -26.43 -43.85
C LEU A 689 27.36 -27.62 -44.80
N ILE A 690 28.32 -27.58 -45.75
CA ILE A 690 28.65 -28.72 -46.62
C ILE A 690 29.17 -29.90 -45.79
N CYS A 691 30.07 -29.68 -44.83
CA CYS A 691 30.59 -30.74 -43.96
C CYS A 691 29.49 -31.45 -43.15
N LEU A 692 28.42 -30.74 -42.80
CA LEU A 692 27.29 -31.26 -42.03
C LEU A 692 26.13 -31.78 -42.89
N GLU A 693 26.15 -31.53 -44.19
CA GLU A 693 25.02 -31.78 -45.08
C GLU A 693 24.57 -33.25 -45.02
N GLU A 694 25.50 -34.21 -44.98
CA GLU A 694 25.16 -35.63 -44.94
C GLU A 694 24.38 -36.02 -43.69
N ARG A 695 24.67 -35.38 -42.54
CA ARG A 695 23.98 -35.61 -41.26
C ARG A 695 22.65 -34.84 -41.18
N MET A 696 22.62 -33.63 -41.72
CA MET A 696 21.45 -32.75 -41.69
C MET A 696 20.35 -33.20 -42.64
N ARG A 697 20.72 -33.57 -43.88
CA ARG A 697 19.79 -33.95 -44.96
C ARG A 697 18.72 -34.95 -44.52
N PRO A 698 19.04 -36.15 -43.96
CA PRO A 698 18.01 -37.11 -43.59
C PRO A 698 17.01 -36.56 -42.56
N GLN A 699 17.46 -35.70 -41.64
CA GLN A 699 16.60 -35.10 -40.61
C GLN A 699 15.65 -34.06 -41.22
N VAL A 700 16.16 -33.19 -42.10
CA VAL A 700 15.33 -32.16 -42.76
C VAL A 700 14.36 -32.78 -43.76
N LEU A 701 14.79 -33.80 -44.51
CA LEU A 701 13.92 -34.53 -45.44
C LEU A 701 12.81 -35.29 -44.69
N SER A 702 13.12 -35.97 -43.58
CA SER A 702 12.10 -36.61 -42.75
C SER A 702 11.05 -35.61 -42.26
N ALA A 703 11.43 -34.36 -42.00
CA ALA A 703 10.51 -33.34 -41.52
C ALA A 703 9.55 -32.81 -42.60
N LEU A 704 9.82 -33.06 -43.88
CA LEU A 704 8.88 -32.78 -44.96
C LEU A 704 7.61 -33.64 -44.82
N GLU A 705 7.69 -34.82 -44.22
CA GLU A 705 6.59 -35.79 -44.10
C GLU A 705 5.77 -35.63 -42.79
N GLU A 706 5.98 -34.55 -42.02
CA GLU A 706 5.24 -34.28 -40.79
C GLU A 706 3.75 -33.98 -41.02
N ASP A 707 2.89 -34.36 -40.07
CA ASP A 707 1.46 -34.03 -40.09
C ASP A 707 1.21 -32.51 -40.01
N SER A 708 2.08 -31.79 -39.30
CA SER A 708 1.98 -30.33 -39.11
C SER A 708 2.37 -29.57 -40.37
N GLN A 709 1.43 -28.78 -40.93
CA GLN A 709 1.69 -27.87 -42.05
C GLN A 709 2.90 -26.95 -41.77
N MET A 710 3.01 -26.41 -40.55
CA MET A 710 4.10 -25.51 -40.16
C MET A 710 5.46 -26.22 -40.21
N SER A 711 5.54 -27.48 -39.75
CA SER A 711 6.78 -28.26 -39.83
C SER A 711 7.21 -28.47 -41.28
N ARG A 712 6.27 -28.89 -42.15
CA ARG A 712 6.56 -29.09 -43.57
C ARG A 712 7.01 -27.80 -44.24
N LEU A 713 6.35 -26.68 -43.95
CA LEU A 713 6.73 -25.37 -44.45
C LEU A 713 8.14 -24.96 -44.02
N LEU A 714 8.47 -25.10 -42.72
CA LEU A 714 9.80 -24.78 -42.19
C LEU A 714 10.88 -25.70 -42.77
N ALA A 715 10.59 -26.99 -42.97
CA ALA A 715 11.50 -27.92 -43.62
C ALA A 715 11.79 -27.53 -45.08
N CYS A 716 10.76 -27.18 -45.86
CA CYS A 716 10.93 -26.64 -47.21
C CYS A 716 11.79 -25.36 -47.21
N ARG A 717 11.55 -24.44 -46.26
CA ARG A 717 12.34 -23.21 -46.13
C ARG A 717 13.80 -23.49 -45.75
N CYS A 718 14.06 -24.46 -44.87
CA CYS A 718 15.42 -24.90 -44.54
C CYS A 718 16.13 -25.43 -45.78
N LEU A 719 15.47 -26.26 -46.59
CA LEU A 719 16.04 -26.75 -47.86
C LEU A 719 16.30 -25.64 -48.86
N CYS A 720 15.39 -24.67 -48.98
CA CYS A 720 15.63 -23.46 -49.77
C CYS A 720 16.91 -22.74 -49.31
N ALA A 721 17.07 -22.52 -48.00
CA ALA A 721 18.22 -21.83 -47.46
C ALA A 721 19.52 -22.62 -47.68
N ILE A 722 19.51 -23.94 -47.44
CA ILE A 722 20.64 -24.84 -47.71
C ILE A 722 21.02 -24.78 -49.19
N LEU A 723 20.07 -24.96 -50.11
CA LEU A 723 20.33 -24.92 -51.56
C LEU A 723 20.86 -23.55 -52.01
N ARG A 724 20.38 -22.43 -51.44
CA ARG A 724 20.94 -21.11 -51.73
C ARG A 724 22.39 -20.97 -51.29
N LEU A 725 22.73 -21.50 -50.11
CA LEU A 725 24.06 -21.33 -49.50
C LEU A 725 25.10 -22.28 -50.10
N THR A 726 24.71 -23.54 -50.35
CA THR A 726 25.66 -24.61 -50.69
C THR A 726 25.35 -25.33 -51.99
N GLY A 727 24.22 -25.05 -52.65
CA GLY A 727 23.69 -25.87 -53.74
C GLY A 727 24.70 -26.18 -54.86
N THR A 728 25.42 -25.17 -55.36
CA THR A 728 26.44 -25.33 -56.42
C THR A 728 27.69 -26.10 -55.99
N SER A 729 27.88 -26.27 -54.68
CA SER A 729 29.00 -26.99 -54.08
C SER A 729 28.61 -28.39 -53.57
N LEU A 730 27.31 -28.75 -53.65
CA LEU A 730 26.84 -30.08 -53.27
C LEU A 730 27.15 -31.12 -54.36
N HIS A 731 27.46 -32.34 -53.92
CA HIS A 731 27.63 -33.46 -54.84
C HIS A 731 26.31 -33.75 -55.58
N HIS A 732 26.36 -34.09 -56.87
CA HIS A 732 25.17 -34.34 -57.68
C HIS A 732 24.27 -35.46 -57.10
N GLU A 733 24.84 -36.47 -56.47
CA GLU A 733 24.06 -37.50 -55.75
C GLU A 733 23.27 -36.96 -54.55
N ALA A 734 23.81 -35.97 -53.83
CA ALA A 734 23.10 -35.31 -52.73
C ALA A 734 21.91 -34.50 -53.27
N LEU A 735 22.13 -33.72 -54.34
CA LEU A 735 21.08 -33.01 -55.05
C LEU A 735 19.99 -33.98 -55.55
N ASN A 736 20.37 -35.11 -56.13
CA ASN A 736 19.44 -36.12 -56.65
C ASN A 736 18.65 -36.86 -55.56
N LYS A 737 19.06 -36.79 -54.29
CA LYS A 737 18.29 -37.28 -53.13
C LYS A 737 17.29 -36.25 -52.59
N ILE A 738 17.50 -34.96 -52.86
CA ILE A 738 16.67 -33.87 -52.30
C ILE A 738 15.43 -33.60 -53.15
N TYR A 739 15.58 -33.48 -54.47
CA TYR A 739 14.45 -33.08 -55.32
C TYR A 739 13.25 -34.05 -55.30
N PRO A 740 13.40 -35.39 -55.20
CA PRO A 740 12.23 -36.27 -55.20
C PRO A 740 11.32 -36.01 -54.00
N GLU A 741 11.91 -35.73 -52.84
CA GLU A 741 11.18 -35.40 -51.61
C GLU A 741 10.47 -34.04 -51.70
N LEU A 742 11.08 -33.07 -52.39
CA LEU A 742 10.43 -31.78 -52.69
C LEU A 742 9.24 -31.95 -53.65
N LEU A 743 9.36 -32.81 -54.67
CA LEU A 743 8.26 -33.08 -55.60
C LEU A 743 7.05 -33.69 -54.89
N LYS A 744 7.25 -34.58 -53.91
CA LYS A 744 6.16 -35.10 -53.07
C LYS A 744 5.40 -34.02 -52.29
N ARG A 745 5.94 -32.81 -52.14
CA ARG A 745 5.26 -31.67 -51.48
C ARG A 745 4.45 -30.81 -52.45
N LEU A 746 4.49 -31.09 -53.74
CA LEU A 746 3.59 -30.47 -54.71
C LEU A 746 2.17 -31.05 -54.65
N ASP A 747 1.98 -32.20 -53.99
CA ASP A 747 0.67 -32.75 -53.65
C ASP A 747 0.15 -32.31 -52.26
N ASP A 748 0.84 -31.37 -51.59
CA ASP A 748 0.44 -30.92 -50.25
C ASP A 748 -0.91 -30.20 -50.30
N SER A 749 -1.72 -30.35 -49.23
CA SER A 749 -3.00 -29.64 -49.13
C SER A 749 -2.82 -28.12 -48.98
N SER A 750 -1.67 -27.67 -48.47
CA SER A 750 -1.36 -26.25 -48.27
C SER A 750 -0.67 -25.64 -49.50
N GLU A 751 -1.30 -24.62 -50.09
CA GLU A 751 -0.72 -23.81 -51.17
C GLU A 751 0.65 -23.23 -50.78
N GLU A 752 0.80 -22.75 -49.54
CA GLU A 752 2.06 -22.18 -49.04
C GLU A 752 3.21 -23.20 -49.05
N VAL A 753 2.92 -24.46 -48.65
CA VAL A 753 3.93 -25.53 -48.68
C VAL A 753 4.28 -25.87 -50.13
N ARG A 754 3.28 -25.96 -51.02
CA ARG A 754 3.51 -26.20 -52.46
C ARG A 754 4.39 -25.11 -53.07
N GLY A 755 4.09 -23.83 -52.79
CA GLY A 755 4.86 -22.70 -53.30
C GLY A 755 6.32 -22.68 -52.83
N VAL A 756 6.58 -22.91 -51.53
CA VAL A 756 7.98 -22.98 -51.04
C VAL A 756 8.70 -24.22 -51.57
N ALA A 757 8.02 -25.35 -51.74
CA ALA A 757 8.61 -26.53 -52.37
C ALA A 757 9.02 -26.24 -53.83
N LEU A 758 8.19 -25.55 -54.61
CA LEU A 758 8.54 -25.09 -55.95
C LEU A 758 9.73 -24.13 -55.96
N GLN A 759 9.79 -23.21 -54.99
CA GLN A 759 10.94 -22.35 -54.82
C GLN A 759 12.23 -23.18 -54.59
N ALA A 760 12.16 -24.21 -53.73
CA ALA A 760 13.27 -25.11 -53.47
C ALA A 760 13.69 -25.89 -54.73
N VAL A 761 12.74 -26.36 -55.54
CA VAL A 761 13.01 -27.01 -56.83
C VAL A 761 13.66 -26.04 -57.82
N GLY A 762 13.23 -24.78 -57.86
CA GLY A 762 13.88 -23.74 -58.67
C GLY A 762 15.32 -23.46 -58.24
N LEU A 763 15.60 -23.48 -56.94
CA LEU A 763 16.96 -23.36 -56.39
C LEU A 763 17.81 -24.59 -56.68
N TRP A 764 17.20 -25.77 -56.64
CA TRP A 764 17.84 -27.02 -57.06
C TRP A 764 18.28 -26.95 -58.52
N PHE A 765 17.44 -26.46 -59.44
CA PHE A 765 17.85 -26.24 -60.84
C PHE A 765 19.00 -25.24 -60.95
N SER A 766 18.96 -24.17 -60.15
CA SER A 766 20.02 -23.16 -60.11
C SER A 766 21.34 -23.69 -59.53
N SER A 767 21.29 -24.84 -58.85
CA SER A 767 22.45 -25.50 -58.24
C SER A 767 23.18 -26.43 -59.22
N LEU A 768 22.58 -26.73 -60.38
CA LEU A 768 23.20 -27.58 -61.39
C LEU A 768 24.35 -26.83 -62.07
N THR A 769 25.58 -27.22 -61.77
CA THR A 769 26.79 -26.67 -62.40
C THR A 769 27.02 -27.31 -63.77
N LYS A 770 28.00 -26.82 -64.53
CA LYS A 770 28.39 -27.39 -65.84
C LYS A 770 28.84 -28.85 -65.76
N ASP A 771 29.22 -29.31 -64.58
CA ASP A 771 29.67 -30.68 -64.32
C ASP A 771 28.50 -31.66 -64.15
N TYR A 772 27.26 -31.16 -64.03
CA TYR A 772 26.07 -32.01 -63.99
C TYR A 772 25.79 -32.57 -65.39
N ASN A 773 26.10 -33.85 -65.60
CA ASN A 773 25.92 -34.47 -66.90
C ASN A 773 24.43 -34.77 -67.17
N PRO A 774 23.78 -34.05 -68.12
CA PRO A 774 22.35 -34.19 -68.38
C PRO A 774 21.97 -35.52 -69.04
N VAL A 775 22.94 -36.25 -69.60
CA VAL A 775 22.74 -37.57 -70.21
C VAL A 775 22.79 -38.66 -69.15
N LEU A 776 23.79 -38.63 -68.26
CA LEU A 776 23.92 -39.59 -67.15
C LEU A 776 22.76 -39.47 -66.16
N HIS A 777 22.29 -38.25 -65.88
CA HIS A 777 21.17 -37.99 -64.97
C HIS A 777 19.86 -37.67 -65.69
N GLY A 778 19.73 -38.04 -66.98
CA GLY A 778 18.56 -37.73 -67.79
C GLY A 778 17.25 -38.29 -67.23
N ALA A 779 17.29 -39.46 -66.57
CA ALA A 779 16.12 -40.03 -65.90
C ALA A 779 15.61 -39.16 -64.73
N HIS A 780 16.50 -38.52 -63.98
CA HIS A 780 16.12 -37.61 -62.89
C HIS A 780 15.43 -36.35 -63.45
N LEU A 781 16.02 -35.75 -64.49
CA LEU A 781 15.44 -34.57 -65.16
C LEU A 781 14.10 -34.91 -65.82
N GLN A 782 13.98 -36.07 -66.46
CA GLN A 782 12.74 -36.52 -67.07
C GLN A 782 11.63 -36.67 -66.04
N LEU A 783 11.90 -37.35 -64.92
CA LEU A 783 10.94 -37.49 -63.83
C LEU A 783 10.50 -36.12 -63.30
N LEU A 784 11.48 -35.23 -63.05
CA LEU A 784 11.22 -33.90 -62.50
C LEU A 784 10.34 -33.07 -63.46
N PHE A 785 10.66 -33.03 -64.76
CA PHE A 785 9.83 -32.36 -65.75
C PHE A 785 8.43 -32.95 -65.85
N GLN A 786 8.31 -34.28 -65.90
CA GLN A 786 6.99 -34.93 -65.95
C GLN A 786 6.13 -34.56 -64.75
N GLN A 787 6.69 -34.58 -63.53
CA GLN A 787 5.94 -34.21 -62.33
C GLN A 787 5.56 -32.73 -62.33
N LEU A 788 6.48 -31.81 -62.62
CA LEU A 788 6.16 -30.38 -62.68
C LEU A 788 5.10 -30.07 -63.72
N LEU A 789 5.14 -30.72 -64.90
CA LEU A 789 4.13 -30.51 -65.93
C LEU A 789 2.73 -30.93 -65.47
N LEU A 790 2.59 -31.93 -64.59
CA LEU A 790 1.28 -32.27 -64.00
C LEU A 790 0.72 -31.11 -63.15
N HIS A 791 1.59 -30.37 -62.46
CA HIS A 791 1.20 -29.25 -61.60
C HIS A 791 0.99 -27.93 -62.36
N LEU A 792 1.14 -27.89 -63.69
CA LEU A 792 0.59 -26.78 -64.50
C LEU A 792 -0.95 -26.74 -64.46
N ASP A 793 -1.58 -27.84 -64.05
CA ASP A 793 -3.02 -27.97 -63.82
C ASP A 793 -3.41 -27.89 -62.33
N ASP A 794 -2.52 -27.40 -61.45
CA ASP A 794 -2.82 -27.21 -60.01
C ASP A 794 -4.12 -26.40 -59.83
N PRO A 795 -4.97 -26.70 -58.83
CA PRO A 795 -6.19 -25.92 -58.59
C PRO A 795 -5.91 -24.43 -58.31
N ASP A 796 -4.71 -24.09 -57.82
CA ASP A 796 -4.33 -22.72 -57.49
C ASP A 796 -3.51 -22.04 -58.60
N SER A 797 -3.96 -20.87 -59.07
CA SER A 797 -3.30 -20.16 -60.17
C SER A 797 -1.91 -19.61 -59.81
N SER A 798 -1.67 -19.24 -58.55
CA SER A 798 -0.36 -18.77 -58.08
C SER A 798 0.66 -19.90 -58.10
N VAL A 799 0.24 -21.13 -57.77
CA VAL A 799 1.08 -22.33 -57.90
C VAL A 799 1.38 -22.63 -59.37
N GLN A 800 0.38 -22.55 -60.26
CA GLN A 800 0.57 -22.75 -61.71
C GLN A 800 1.62 -21.79 -62.30
N ASP A 801 1.53 -20.50 -61.95
CA ASP A 801 2.49 -19.48 -62.37
C ASP A 801 3.91 -19.80 -61.87
N GLN A 802 4.05 -20.24 -60.61
CA GLN A 802 5.35 -20.64 -60.05
C GLN A 802 5.92 -21.89 -60.74
N VAL A 803 5.09 -22.89 -61.05
CA VAL A 803 5.49 -24.10 -61.79
C VAL A 803 6.03 -23.71 -63.16
N LEU A 804 5.34 -22.83 -63.88
CA LEU A 804 5.80 -22.34 -65.19
C LEU A 804 7.18 -21.70 -65.08
N GLU A 805 7.39 -20.82 -64.10
CA GLU A 805 8.69 -20.14 -63.91
C GLU A 805 9.81 -21.12 -63.52
N VAL A 806 9.51 -22.14 -62.71
CA VAL A 806 10.46 -23.21 -62.39
C VAL A 806 10.80 -24.05 -63.61
N LEU A 807 9.82 -24.40 -64.45
CA LEU A 807 10.04 -25.12 -65.71
C LEU A 807 10.84 -24.29 -66.72
N LYS A 808 10.60 -22.97 -66.81
CA LYS A 808 11.42 -22.05 -67.60
C LYS A 808 12.87 -22.06 -67.11
N LYS A 809 13.13 -22.03 -65.81
CA LYS A 809 14.50 -22.17 -65.27
C LYS A 809 15.10 -23.53 -65.63
N GLY A 810 14.35 -24.62 -65.43
CA GLY A 810 14.77 -25.98 -65.75
C GLY A 810 15.03 -26.24 -67.23
N SER A 811 14.46 -25.42 -68.13
CA SER A 811 14.70 -25.53 -69.57
C SER A 811 16.17 -25.39 -69.96
N SER A 812 16.96 -24.66 -69.18
CA SER A 812 18.41 -24.51 -69.38
C SER A 812 19.20 -25.80 -69.10
N ALA A 813 18.69 -26.68 -68.22
CA ALA A 813 19.38 -27.90 -67.83
C ALA A 813 19.32 -28.99 -68.90
N HIS A 814 18.17 -29.15 -69.58
CA HIS A 814 18.04 -30.06 -70.73
C HIS A 814 16.88 -29.64 -71.67
N PRO A 815 17.09 -28.64 -72.55
CA PRO A 815 16.01 -28.04 -73.34
C PRO A 815 15.27 -29.03 -74.24
N ALA A 816 16.00 -29.93 -74.91
CA ALA A 816 15.42 -30.91 -75.83
C ALA A 816 14.53 -31.95 -75.12
N LEU A 817 14.91 -32.38 -73.91
CA LEU A 817 14.14 -33.31 -73.11
C LEU A 817 12.86 -32.64 -72.61
N LEU A 818 12.96 -31.43 -72.06
CA LEU A 818 11.78 -30.69 -71.60
C LEU A 818 10.80 -30.42 -72.76
N LYS A 819 11.29 -30.00 -73.93
CA LYS A 819 10.43 -29.78 -75.12
C LYS A 819 9.62 -31.03 -75.47
N LYS A 820 10.28 -32.19 -75.51
CA LYS A 820 9.64 -33.48 -75.81
C LYS A 820 8.57 -33.82 -74.77
N GLU A 821 8.86 -33.64 -73.48
CA GLU A 821 7.90 -33.94 -72.41
C GLU A 821 6.70 -32.96 -72.43
N VAL A 822 6.91 -31.67 -72.73
CA VAL A 822 5.84 -30.67 -72.87
C VAL A 822 4.92 -31.01 -74.05
N GLU A 823 5.48 -31.32 -75.22
CA GLU A 823 4.71 -31.73 -76.40
C GLU A 823 3.87 -32.99 -76.12
N ALA A 824 4.36 -33.93 -75.31
CA ALA A 824 3.67 -35.18 -74.99
C ALA A 824 2.47 -35.01 -74.04
N VAL A 825 2.39 -33.91 -73.30
CA VAL A 825 1.33 -33.63 -72.32
C VAL A 825 0.45 -32.44 -72.69
N ARG A 826 0.86 -31.58 -73.63
CA ARG A 826 0.15 -30.35 -74.03
C ARG A 826 -1.36 -30.54 -74.21
N ASP A 827 -1.76 -31.54 -74.99
CA ASP A 827 -3.17 -31.77 -75.32
C ASP A 827 -3.94 -32.55 -74.23
N LYS A 828 -3.24 -32.94 -73.14
CA LYS A 828 -3.81 -33.64 -71.97
C LYS A 828 -4.05 -32.71 -70.78
N GLN A 829 -3.51 -31.49 -70.81
CA GLN A 829 -3.68 -30.48 -69.76
C GLN A 829 -5.08 -29.85 -69.82
N ARG A 830 -5.58 -29.31 -68.70
CA ARG A 830 -6.87 -28.58 -68.65
C ARG A 830 -6.85 -27.34 -69.55
N SER A 831 -5.69 -26.71 -69.69
CA SER A 831 -5.46 -25.57 -70.58
C SER A 831 -4.09 -25.67 -71.25
N PRO A 832 -3.99 -25.50 -72.58
CA PRO A 832 -2.69 -25.55 -73.28
C PRO A 832 -1.86 -24.27 -73.07
N VAL A 833 -2.42 -23.21 -72.49
CA VAL A 833 -1.82 -21.87 -72.44
C VAL A 833 -0.43 -21.86 -71.81
N TYR A 834 -0.24 -22.50 -70.65
CA TYR A 834 1.08 -22.54 -69.99
C TYR A 834 2.09 -23.41 -70.75
N CYS A 835 1.65 -24.51 -71.37
CA CYS A 835 2.50 -25.33 -72.23
C CYS A 835 2.95 -24.57 -73.47
N ASP A 836 2.05 -23.80 -74.10
CA ASP A 836 2.37 -22.96 -75.26
C ASP A 836 3.38 -21.85 -74.90
N GLN A 837 3.19 -21.18 -73.76
CA GLN A 837 4.15 -20.22 -73.24
C GLN A 837 5.53 -20.85 -72.96
N LEU A 838 5.56 -22.05 -72.40
CA LEU A 838 6.81 -22.77 -72.12
C LEU A 838 7.51 -23.21 -73.42
N LEU A 839 6.79 -23.73 -74.42
CA LEU A 839 7.35 -24.08 -75.73
C LEU A 839 7.90 -22.86 -76.47
N GLN A 840 7.22 -21.71 -76.36
CA GLN A 840 7.70 -20.45 -76.90
C GLN A 840 9.01 -20.01 -76.22
N HIS A 841 9.08 -20.13 -74.89
CA HIS A 841 10.30 -19.84 -74.13
C HIS A 841 11.46 -20.76 -74.54
N ILE A 842 11.25 -22.08 -74.60
CA ILE A 842 12.28 -23.04 -74.98
C ILE A 842 12.80 -22.77 -76.40
N SER A 843 11.90 -22.41 -77.32
CA SER A 843 12.26 -22.08 -78.71
C SER A 843 13.05 -20.77 -78.84
N SER A 844 13.01 -19.91 -77.82
CA SER A 844 13.74 -18.64 -77.77
C SER A 844 15.14 -18.75 -77.12
N LEU A 845 15.48 -19.89 -76.52
CA LEU A 845 16.80 -20.12 -75.93
C LEU A 845 17.87 -20.22 -77.02
N PRO A 846 19.08 -19.68 -76.80
CA PRO A 846 20.18 -19.82 -77.74
C PRO A 846 20.50 -21.31 -77.93
N THR A 847 20.38 -21.79 -79.17
CA THR A 847 20.79 -23.14 -79.53
C THR A 847 22.30 -23.19 -79.38
N GLU A 848 22.83 -23.88 -78.36
CA GLU A 848 24.27 -24.18 -78.32
C GLU A 848 24.61 -24.94 -79.60
N SER A 849 25.28 -24.25 -80.51
CA SER A 849 25.83 -24.79 -81.72
C SER A 849 26.80 -25.90 -81.34
N ARG A 850 26.42 -27.14 -81.64
CA ARG A 850 27.35 -28.28 -81.74
C ARG A 850 28.52 -27.86 -82.63
N ALA A 851 29.67 -27.59 -82.02
CA ALA A 851 30.95 -27.60 -82.71
C ALA A 851 31.65 -28.92 -82.33
N SER A 852 31.87 -29.78 -83.35
CA SER A 852 32.95 -30.79 -83.51
C SER A 852 33.15 -31.84 -82.39
N CYS A 853 33.33 -33.14 -82.62
CA CYS A 853 33.85 -33.93 -83.75
C CYS A 853 33.45 -35.40 -83.50
N THR A 854 32.89 -36.10 -84.49
CA THR A 854 33.51 -37.22 -85.27
C THR A 854 34.04 -38.42 -84.47
N GLU A 855 33.44 -39.58 -84.80
CA GLU A 855 33.76 -41.00 -84.56
C GLU A 855 33.86 -41.55 -83.13
#